data_AF-A0A7T1MCX2-F1
#
_entry.id   AF-A0A7T1MCX2-F1
#
_cell.length_a   1.000
_cell.length_b   1.000
_cell.length_c   1.000
_cell.angle_alpha   90.00
_cell.angle_beta   90.00
_cell.angle_gamma   90.00
#
_symmetry.space_group_name_H-M   'P 1'
#
loop_
_entity.id
_entity.type
_entity.pdbx_description
1 polymer ?
#
loop_
_entity_poly.entity_id
_entity_poly.type
_entity_poly.pdbx_seq_one_letter_code
_entity_poly.pdbx_strand_id
1 'polypeptide(L)'
;MIILHYGQGNFGRCLPSDASTGPKQFNMTYVSALSGMIKSIVSEYQSVRPTVVDICRQEFDSDTTRCHLDFICALEEPEREYTISHSGLYVHAIIPYQPSIEQPLRTEIHSQPKCVLAIGGARGIAVSALERIGTKHISLVLTGRSDLTLPSWIRPDSTTAQVRSHLIELHQEAGDQFTPASIERELRTISSSREAISTIERLSSLYASVAYIKVDFLDRSCDSIVLDFLKQNELRVDTVVNVAGIIEDSLVHKKAKDSFERVLLTKLNALKLTFRLVETHPVTRVLNYASVAGKVGNLGQSDYSAANELINAGSWLSASLYPSIKINSVNWGPWASAGMATKEVNDAFAHKGIIPIPLDLGAQCIAELLTTDYTLPLEITTGVYDVSKFSQSEVDIDSISESYPYLGAHSLSSSMLTIEGKLSKTYRFLLDPNYLPYLRSHQKFGRPVMPAALSCVFAVEAYQRENATTSLPPPDSVLRITTEVLSGIVFDNSEPQEFLYEVSSPSNRAVICTLRNSHSSRCSYRTHVQEIPRPVISSDLLSALSTEKLDVDNIITIGQSECYDRYLFHDGVFTVINGPSLILPRMGVIVSTLRSHGASELLGVPQSAEGFLDPSLLDGLLQMTLVILRELHQTSALPNNIVVDIYSLPVLGCNYLASSRISSFDPVSSRACYEGLITSEDGSPLLSISHSEMTHSKSMID
;
A
#
# COMPACT_ATOMS: atom_id res chain seq x y z
N MET A 1 -11.97 -8.46 -18.45
CA MET A 1 -11.25 -8.01 -19.67
C MET A 1 -9.94 -7.42 -19.20
N ILE A 2 -8.80 -7.95 -19.63
CA ILE A 2 -7.50 -7.43 -19.19
C ILE A 2 -6.83 -6.70 -20.36
N ILE A 3 -6.40 -5.46 -20.15
CA ILE A 3 -5.60 -4.72 -21.11
C ILE A 3 -4.16 -4.71 -20.61
N LEU A 4 -3.28 -5.33 -21.40
CA LEU A 4 -1.85 -5.39 -21.12
C LEU A 4 -1.16 -4.22 -21.79
N HIS A 5 -0.38 -3.47 -21.04
CA HIS A 5 0.57 -2.52 -21.57
C HIS A 5 1.98 -2.96 -21.22
N TYR A 6 2.86 -3.04 -22.23
CA TYR A 6 4.28 -3.32 -22.03
C TYR A 6 5.03 -1.99 -22.09
N GLY A 7 5.41 -1.48 -20.92
CA GLY A 7 6.00 -0.16 -20.71
C GLY A 7 7.27 -0.18 -19.86
N GLN A 8 7.52 0.92 -19.15
CA GLN A 8 8.62 1.03 -18.18
C GLN A 8 8.12 0.83 -16.72
N GLY A 9 6.87 0.37 -16.57
CA GLY A 9 6.20 0.25 -15.27
C GLY A 9 5.56 1.55 -14.76
N ASN A 10 4.68 1.40 -13.78
CA ASN A 10 4.02 2.48 -13.04
C ASN A 10 3.23 3.48 -13.91
N PHE A 11 2.63 3.02 -15.02
CA PHE A 11 1.82 3.81 -15.95
C PHE A 11 2.52 5.06 -16.50
N GLY A 12 3.85 5.02 -16.63
CA GLY A 12 4.65 6.15 -17.10
C GLY A 12 4.97 7.21 -16.04
N ARG A 13 4.78 6.89 -14.76
CA ARG A 13 5.12 7.78 -13.62
C ARG A 13 6.60 7.70 -13.19
N CYS A 14 7.38 6.73 -13.69
CA CYS A 14 8.82 6.60 -13.43
C CYS A 14 9.67 6.82 -14.69
N LEU A 15 10.86 7.40 -14.53
CA LEU A 15 11.87 7.47 -15.60
C LEU A 15 12.76 6.20 -15.59
N PRO A 16 13.30 5.78 -16.76
CA PRO A 16 14.38 4.79 -16.81
C PRO A 16 15.64 5.33 -16.14
N SER A 17 16.44 4.44 -15.54
CA SER A 17 17.77 4.76 -14.98
C SER A 17 18.75 5.39 -15.98
N ASP A 18 18.54 5.19 -17.28
CA ASP A 18 19.48 5.58 -18.36
C ASP A 18 18.94 6.58 -19.40
N ALA A 19 17.93 7.40 -19.10
CA ALA A 19 17.26 8.20 -20.15
C ALA A 19 17.76 9.65 -20.27
N SER A 20 18.51 9.94 -21.34
CA SER A 20 18.72 11.31 -21.87
C SER A 20 17.62 11.73 -22.85
N THR A 21 16.98 12.87 -22.54
CA THR A 21 16.19 13.85 -23.36
C THR A 21 15.13 13.39 -24.39
N GLY A 22 13.89 13.94 -24.28
CA GLY A 22 13.08 14.39 -25.43
C GLY A 22 11.59 13.98 -25.52
N PRO A 23 10.85 14.50 -26.53
CA PRO A 23 9.39 14.33 -26.74
C PRO A 23 8.90 12.88 -26.94
N LYS A 24 9.81 11.91 -27.10
CA LYS A 24 9.48 10.48 -27.11
C LYS A 24 8.95 9.99 -25.75
N GLN A 25 9.25 10.67 -24.64
CA GLN A 25 8.82 10.30 -23.29
C GLN A 25 7.34 10.62 -23.01
N PHE A 26 6.74 11.60 -23.70
CA PHE A 26 5.34 11.99 -23.44
C PHE A 26 4.33 10.91 -23.89
N ASN A 27 4.71 10.07 -24.86
CA ASN A 27 3.92 8.93 -25.28
C ASN A 27 3.71 7.89 -24.17
N MET A 28 4.55 7.91 -23.11
CA MET A 28 4.42 7.03 -21.95
C MET A 28 3.19 7.35 -21.10
N THR A 29 2.65 8.58 -21.18
CA THR A 29 1.52 9.01 -20.36
C THR A 29 0.15 8.54 -20.88
N TYR A 30 0.02 8.12 -22.14
CA TYR A 30 -1.28 7.70 -22.70
C TYR A 30 -1.83 6.42 -22.03
N VAL A 31 -0.97 5.61 -21.43
CA VAL A 31 -1.36 4.40 -20.68
C VAL A 31 -2.10 4.78 -19.40
N SER A 32 -1.65 5.84 -18.73
CA SER A 32 -2.36 6.38 -17.56
C SER A 32 -3.77 6.88 -17.94
N ALA A 33 -3.93 7.45 -19.14
CA ALA A 33 -5.22 7.85 -19.66
C ALA A 33 -6.17 6.65 -19.84
N LEU A 34 -5.63 5.49 -20.27
CA LEU A 34 -6.40 4.26 -20.34
C LEU A 34 -6.86 3.77 -18.96
N SER A 35 -6.00 3.84 -17.93
CA SER A 35 -6.37 3.54 -16.54
C SER A 35 -7.55 4.43 -16.08
N GLY A 36 -7.42 5.75 -16.27
CA GLY A 36 -8.49 6.70 -15.95
C GLY A 36 -9.80 6.40 -16.68
N MET A 37 -9.72 6.06 -17.98
CA MET A 37 -10.88 5.69 -18.79
C MET A 37 -11.63 4.48 -18.23
N ILE A 38 -10.89 3.42 -17.87
CA ILE A 38 -11.45 2.16 -17.39
C ILE A 38 -12.17 2.34 -16.05
N LYS A 39 -11.64 3.17 -15.15
CA LYS A 39 -12.27 3.46 -13.86
C LYS A 39 -13.70 4.00 -14.02
N SER A 40 -13.97 4.75 -15.08
CA SER A 40 -15.32 5.24 -15.42
C SER A 40 -16.17 4.22 -16.15
N ILE A 41 -15.58 3.45 -17.07
CA ILE A 41 -16.28 2.39 -17.82
C ILE A 41 -16.90 1.35 -16.87
N VAL A 42 -16.21 0.98 -15.79
CA VAL A 42 -16.72 0.04 -14.77
C VAL A 42 -18.07 0.50 -14.20
N SER A 43 -18.24 1.81 -14.02
CA SER A 43 -19.51 2.38 -13.51
C SER A 43 -20.65 2.27 -14.51
N GLU A 44 -20.36 2.20 -15.80
CA GLU A 44 -21.34 2.05 -16.89
C GLU A 44 -21.68 0.58 -17.18
N TYR A 45 -20.71 -0.32 -17.02
CA TYR A 45 -20.83 -1.73 -17.38
C TYR A 45 -20.49 -2.65 -16.20
N GLN A 46 -21.40 -2.74 -15.23
CA GLN A 46 -21.19 -3.51 -13.99
C GLN A 46 -20.96 -5.02 -14.20
N SER A 47 -21.39 -5.57 -15.34
CA SER A 47 -21.15 -6.97 -15.71
C SER A 47 -19.75 -7.24 -16.25
N VAL A 48 -18.96 -6.20 -16.51
CA VAL A 48 -17.59 -6.30 -17.01
C VAL A 48 -16.65 -5.79 -15.93
N ARG A 49 -15.60 -6.57 -15.67
CA ARG A 49 -14.49 -6.19 -14.79
C ARG A 49 -13.25 -5.90 -15.65
N PRO A 50 -13.14 -4.70 -16.25
CA PRO A 50 -11.95 -4.31 -16.98
C PRO A 50 -10.81 -3.93 -16.03
N THR A 51 -9.63 -4.47 -16.29
CA THR A 51 -8.40 -4.20 -15.54
C THR A 51 -7.30 -3.80 -16.52
N VAL A 52 -6.52 -2.78 -16.18
CA VAL A 52 -5.29 -2.43 -16.89
C VAL A 52 -4.09 -2.96 -16.12
N VAL A 53 -3.18 -3.64 -16.79
CA VAL A 53 -1.92 -4.11 -16.21
C VAL A 53 -0.77 -3.49 -16.97
N ASP A 54 0.04 -2.68 -16.28
CA ASP A 54 1.27 -2.12 -16.82
C ASP A 54 2.46 -2.99 -16.44
N ILE A 55 3.15 -3.53 -17.44
CA ILE A 55 4.24 -4.49 -17.30
C ILE A 55 5.55 -3.78 -17.62
N CYS A 56 6.48 -3.75 -16.67
CA CYS A 56 7.83 -3.22 -16.89
C CYS A 56 8.61 -4.13 -17.85
N ARG A 57 9.07 -3.56 -18.98
CA ARG A 57 9.66 -4.29 -20.12
C ARG A 57 11.00 -4.97 -19.84
N GLN A 58 11.75 -4.55 -18.83
CA GLN A 58 13.17 -4.90 -18.78
C GLN A 58 13.50 -6.20 -18.02
N GLU A 59 12.63 -6.78 -17.19
CA GLU A 59 13.16 -7.60 -16.08
C GLU A 59 12.36 -8.85 -15.66
N PHE A 60 11.49 -9.42 -16.51
CA PHE A 60 10.86 -10.74 -16.24
C PHE A 60 10.96 -11.74 -17.39
N ASP A 61 11.07 -13.02 -17.03
CA ASP A 61 10.72 -14.12 -17.95
C ASP A 61 9.19 -14.18 -18.18
N SER A 62 8.81 -14.83 -19.28
CA SER A 62 7.41 -14.96 -19.68
C SER A 62 6.55 -15.71 -18.66
N ASP A 63 7.16 -16.58 -17.85
CA ASP A 63 6.46 -17.47 -16.93
C ASP A 63 6.02 -16.72 -15.67
N THR A 64 6.89 -15.86 -15.11
CA THR A 64 6.56 -15.02 -13.96
C THR A 64 5.48 -13.99 -14.31
N THR A 65 5.59 -13.35 -15.47
CA THR A 65 4.55 -12.43 -15.97
C THR A 65 3.22 -13.16 -16.13
N ARG A 66 3.26 -14.39 -16.67
CA ARG A 66 2.06 -15.22 -16.84
C ARG A 66 1.46 -15.60 -15.49
N CYS A 67 2.24 -15.99 -14.49
CA CYS A 67 1.74 -16.29 -13.15
C CYS A 67 0.99 -15.11 -12.52
N HIS A 68 1.52 -13.89 -12.62
CA HIS A 68 0.82 -12.69 -12.13
C HIS A 68 -0.47 -12.41 -12.90
N LEU A 69 -0.48 -12.62 -14.23
CA LEU A 69 -1.69 -12.46 -15.02
C LEU A 69 -2.75 -13.52 -14.71
N ASP A 70 -2.34 -14.78 -14.52
CA ASP A 70 -3.22 -15.87 -14.11
C ASP A 70 -3.81 -15.60 -12.72
N PHE A 71 -3.00 -15.08 -11.78
CA PHE A 71 -3.48 -14.60 -10.48
C PHE A 71 -4.54 -13.50 -10.63
N ILE A 72 -4.28 -12.45 -11.40
CA ILE A 72 -5.26 -11.36 -11.64
C ILE A 72 -6.55 -11.92 -12.27
N CYS A 73 -6.45 -12.88 -13.18
CA CYS A 73 -7.61 -13.52 -13.81
C CYS A 73 -8.42 -14.38 -12.84
N ALA A 74 -7.78 -14.96 -11.82
CA ALA A 74 -8.43 -15.81 -10.83
C ALA A 74 -9.18 -15.02 -9.75
N LEU A 75 -8.85 -13.74 -9.56
CA LEU A 75 -9.53 -12.88 -8.58
C LEU A 75 -11.02 -12.72 -8.94
N GLU A 76 -11.89 -12.94 -7.94
CA GLU A 76 -13.30 -12.63 -8.09
C GLU A 76 -13.48 -11.12 -8.33
N GLU A 77 -12.84 -10.27 -7.53
CA GLU A 77 -12.91 -8.81 -7.65
C GLU A 77 -11.53 -8.21 -7.90
N PRO A 78 -11.01 -8.24 -9.14
CA PRO A 78 -9.71 -7.67 -9.45
C PRO A 78 -9.74 -6.14 -9.35
N GLU A 79 -8.64 -5.58 -8.85
CA GLU A 79 -8.40 -4.14 -8.94
C GLU A 79 -8.41 -3.65 -10.39
N ARG A 80 -8.64 -2.34 -10.53
CA ARG A 80 -8.81 -1.70 -11.84
C ARG A 80 -7.48 -1.43 -12.53
N GLU A 81 -6.41 -1.29 -11.74
CA GLU A 81 -5.06 -1.04 -12.24
C GLU A 81 -4.02 -1.84 -11.45
N TYR A 82 -3.13 -2.51 -12.18
CA TYR A 82 -1.97 -3.20 -11.62
C TYR A 82 -0.69 -2.75 -12.32
N THR A 83 0.42 -2.78 -11.61
CA THR A 83 1.77 -2.70 -12.17
C THR A 83 2.53 -3.98 -11.85
N ILE A 84 3.21 -4.55 -12.84
CA ILE A 84 4.16 -5.65 -12.66
C ILE A 84 5.56 -5.06 -12.86
N SER A 85 6.38 -5.05 -11.80
CA SER A 85 7.80 -4.62 -11.81
C SER A 85 8.69 -5.66 -11.13
N HIS A 86 10.02 -5.53 -11.22
CA HIS A 86 11.00 -6.52 -10.72
C HIS A 86 10.78 -6.96 -9.27
N SER A 87 10.12 -6.12 -8.47
CA SER A 87 9.85 -6.31 -7.05
C SER A 87 8.46 -6.91 -6.76
N GLY A 88 7.66 -7.18 -7.81
CA GLY A 88 6.41 -7.93 -7.74
C GLY A 88 5.22 -7.27 -8.44
N LEU A 89 4.02 -7.65 -7.98
CA LEU A 89 2.74 -7.12 -8.43
C LEU A 89 2.26 -6.02 -7.48
N TYR A 90 1.91 -4.86 -8.05
CA TYR A 90 1.53 -3.65 -7.33
C TYR A 90 0.15 -3.15 -7.74
N VAL A 91 -0.52 -2.48 -6.81
CA VAL A 91 -1.76 -1.73 -7.03
C VAL A 91 -1.59 -0.30 -6.54
N HIS A 92 -2.30 0.64 -7.16
CA HIS A 92 -2.29 2.04 -6.73
C HIS A 92 -3.37 2.29 -5.69
N ALA A 93 -2.96 2.84 -4.54
CA ALA A 93 -3.88 3.23 -3.48
C ALA A 93 -3.86 4.74 -3.24
N ILE A 94 -5.00 5.28 -2.81
CA ILE A 94 -5.11 6.64 -2.28
C ILE A 94 -5.03 6.52 -0.75
N ILE A 95 -4.03 7.16 -0.15
CA ILE A 95 -3.82 7.12 1.30
C ILE A 95 -4.16 8.47 1.94
N PRO A 96 -4.74 8.50 3.15
CA PRO A 96 -4.85 9.72 3.93
C PRO A 96 -3.46 10.32 4.17
N TYR A 97 -3.34 11.64 4.01
CA TYR A 97 -2.09 12.36 4.26
C TYR A 97 -2.35 13.54 5.21
N GLN A 98 -1.61 13.60 6.31
CA GLN A 98 -1.58 14.76 7.19
C GLN A 98 -0.38 15.64 6.80
N PRO A 99 -0.60 16.92 6.41
CA PRO A 99 0.50 17.83 6.14
C PRO A 99 1.37 18.03 7.39
N SER A 100 2.67 17.79 7.28
CA SER A 100 3.65 18.19 8.29
C SER A 100 4.33 19.50 7.87
N ILE A 101 4.48 20.43 8.80
CA ILE A 101 5.32 21.62 8.63
C ILE A 101 6.72 21.23 9.09
N GLU A 102 7.62 20.85 8.18
CA GLU A 102 9.04 20.85 8.54
C GLU A 102 9.53 22.28 8.71
N GLN A 103 10.34 22.53 9.74
CA GLN A 103 11.20 23.72 9.74
C GLN A 103 12.14 23.58 8.55
N PRO A 104 12.27 24.61 7.68
CA PRO A 104 13.03 24.48 6.45
C PRO A 104 14.47 24.05 6.75
N LEU A 105 14.85 22.87 6.24
CA LEU A 105 16.25 22.54 6.01
C LEU A 105 16.83 23.70 5.21
N ARG A 106 17.75 24.44 5.82
CA ARG A 106 18.37 25.64 5.25
C ARG A 106 19.09 25.30 3.95
N THR A 107 18.39 25.37 2.82
CA THR A 107 18.97 25.57 1.49
C THR A 107 17.82 25.85 0.51
N GLU A 108 17.66 27.12 0.14
CA GLU A 108 16.74 27.69 -0.86
C GLU A 108 15.28 27.91 -0.42
N ILE A 109 15.04 29.08 0.21
CA ILE A 109 13.70 29.68 0.30
C ILE A 109 13.28 30.02 -1.14
N HIS A 110 12.23 29.38 -1.66
CA HIS A 110 11.68 29.81 -2.95
C HIS A 110 10.98 31.16 -2.72
N SER A 111 11.46 32.20 -3.41
CA SER A 111 10.88 33.54 -3.29
C SER A 111 9.40 33.55 -3.69
N GLN A 112 8.62 34.46 -3.08
CA GLN A 112 7.25 34.75 -3.52
C GLN A 112 7.17 34.89 -5.05
N PRO A 113 6.07 34.43 -5.69
CA PRO A 113 5.93 34.48 -7.14
C PRO A 113 6.11 35.91 -7.64
N LYS A 114 6.65 36.08 -8.85
CA LYS A 114 6.78 37.40 -9.51
C LYS A 114 5.97 37.45 -10.79
N CYS A 115 5.90 36.34 -11.53
CA CYS A 115 5.09 36.21 -12.73
C CYS A 115 4.36 34.86 -12.73
N VAL A 116 3.04 34.92 -12.59
CA VAL A 116 2.15 33.76 -12.59
C VAL A 116 1.48 33.64 -13.95
N LEU A 117 1.58 32.47 -14.59
CA LEU A 117 0.77 32.12 -15.76
C LEU A 117 -0.34 31.16 -15.34
N ALA A 118 -1.60 31.59 -15.44
CA ALA A 118 -2.77 30.74 -15.21
C ALA A 118 -3.37 30.27 -16.55
N ILE A 119 -3.06 29.04 -16.92
CA ILE A 119 -3.55 28.39 -18.15
C ILE A 119 -5.03 28.02 -17.95
N GLY A 120 -5.93 28.63 -18.73
CA GLY A 120 -7.38 28.50 -18.54
C GLY A 120 -7.92 29.23 -17.30
N GLY A 121 -7.13 30.13 -16.70
CA GLY A 121 -7.45 30.77 -15.42
C GLY A 121 -8.36 32.00 -15.48
N ALA A 122 -8.86 32.38 -16.65
CA ALA A 122 -9.68 33.59 -16.80
C ALA A 122 -11.09 33.47 -16.18
N ARG A 123 -11.50 32.27 -15.77
CA ARG A 123 -12.85 31.93 -15.30
C ARG A 123 -12.82 30.77 -14.31
N GLY A 124 -13.91 30.54 -13.58
CA GLY A 124 -14.09 29.35 -12.73
C GLY A 124 -13.31 29.36 -11.41
N ILE A 125 -13.02 28.16 -10.88
CA ILE A 125 -12.60 27.94 -9.48
C ILE A 125 -11.23 28.53 -9.12
N ALA A 126 -10.31 28.65 -10.10
CA ALA A 126 -8.98 29.18 -9.83
C ALA A 126 -9.00 30.70 -9.57
N VAL A 127 -10.03 31.40 -10.03
CA VAL A 127 -10.12 32.86 -9.92
C VAL A 127 -10.07 33.32 -8.47
N SER A 128 -10.85 32.68 -7.58
CA SER A 128 -10.86 33.02 -6.15
C SER A 128 -9.50 32.82 -5.48
N ALA A 129 -8.70 31.86 -5.95
CA ALA A 129 -7.34 31.66 -5.45
C ALA A 129 -6.36 32.70 -6.00
N LEU A 130 -6.50 33.07 -7.28
CA LEU A 130 -5.73 34.16 -7.89
C LEU A 130 -6.01 35.49 -7.18
N GLU A 131 -7.27 35.78 -6.83
CA GLU A 131 -7.60 36.98 -6.04
C GLU A 131 -6.90 37.00 -4.67
N ARG A 132 -6.75 35.84 -4.02
CA ARG A 132 -6.11 35.72 -2.70
C ARG A 132 -4.60 35.96 -2.73
N ILE A 133 -3.91 35.55 -3.80
CA ILE A 133 -2.46 35.74 -3.93
C ILE A 133 -2.10 37.08 -4.58
N GLY A 134 -3.07 37.83 -5.08
CA GLY A 134 -2.85 39.06 -5.85
C GLY A 134 -2.14 40.14 -5.03
N THR A 135 -0.98 40.58 -5.50
CA THR A 135 -0.24 41.72 -4.93
C THR A 135 0.39 42.57 -6.03
N LYS A 136 0.71 43.83 -5.71
CA LYS A 136 1.37 44.78 -6.63
C LYS A 136 2.83 44.43 -6.96
N HIS A 137 3.33 43.28 -6.51
CA HIS A 137 4.63 42.74 -6.88
C HIS A 137 4.55 41.58 -7.88
N ILE A 138 3.33 41.09 -8.16
CA ILE A 138 3.10 39.96 -9.06
C ILE A 138 2.51 40.47 -10.37
N SER A 139 3.04 40.00 -11.49
CA SER A 139 2.40 40.07 -12.80
C SER A 139 1.62 38.78 -13.06
N LEU A 140 0.40 38.90 -13.58
CA LEU A 140 -0.46 37.77 -13.89
C LEU A 140 -0.71 37.69 -15.40
N VAL A 141 -0.51 36.50 -15.97
CA VAL A 141 -0.88 36.20 -17.34
C VAL A 141 -1.98 35.14 -17.31
N LEU A 142 -3.11 35.45 -17.94
CA LEU A 142 -4.26 34.57 -18.06
C LEU A 142 -4.34 34.04 -19.49
N THR A 143 -4.71 32.77 -19.65
CA THR A 143 -5.09 32.24 -20.96
C THR A 143 -6.54 31.79 -20.96
N GLY A 144 -7.20 31.87 -22.12
CA GLY A 144 -8.57 31.41 -22.29
C GLY A 144 -9.05 31.53 -23.74
N ARG A 145 -10.23 30.97 -24.01
CA ARG A 145 -10.86 31.01 -25.36
C ARG A 145 -11.80 32.19 -25.57
N SER A 146 -12.27 32.81 -24.48
CA SER A 146 -13.23 33.91 -24.53
C SER A 146 -12.67 35.07 -25.36
N ASP A 147 -13.49 35.62 -26.24
CA ASP A 147 -13.19 36.91 -26.86
C ASP A 147 -13.48 38.02 -25.85
N LEU A 148 -12.56 38.96 -25.66
CA LEU A 148 -12.79 40.10 -24.76
C LEU A 148 -13.59 41.23 -25.45
N THR A 149 -13.93 41.07 -26.73
CA THR A 149 -14.77 41.99 -27.49
C THR A 149 -16.23 41.58 -27.34
N LEU A 150 -17.04 42.43 -26.73
CA LEU A 150 -18.49 42.25 -26.66
C LEU A 150 -19.18 43.07 -27.76
N PRO A 151 -20.28 42.57 -28.35
CA PRO A 151 -21.16 43.38 -29.19
C PRO A 151 -21.59 44.67 -28.48
N SER A 152 -21.65 45.78 -29.23
CA SER A 152 -21.90 47.14 -28.70
C SER A 152 -23.26 47.32 -28.02
N TRP A 153 -24.21 46.44 -28.31
CA TRP A 153 -25.55 46.44 -27.70
C TRP A 153 -25.57 45.79 -26.31
N ILE A 154 -24.54 45.03 -25.93
CA ILE A 154 -24.46 44.42 -24.59
C ILE A 154 -24.08 45.51 -23.59
N ARG A 155 -24.92 45.68 -22.56
CA ARG A 155 -24.63 46.56 -21.42
C ARG A 155 -24.08 45.76 -20.24
N PRO A 156 -23.23 46.36 -19.38
CA PRO A 156 -22.69 45.68 -18.21
C PRO A 156 -23.75 45.03 -17.31
N ASP A 157 -24.91 45.67 -17.17
CA ASP A 157 -26.06 45.29 -16.36
C ASP A 157 -27.08 44.39 -17.09
N SER A 158 -26.85 44.06 -18.37
CA SER A 158 -27.77 43.20 -19.13
C SER A 158 -27.94 41.83 -18.47
N THR A 159 -29.17 41.41 -18.22
CA THR A 159 -29.47 40.07 -17.70
C THR A 159 -29.36 39.01 -18.80
N THR A 160 -29.12 37.75 -18.44
CA THR A 160 -29.10 36.62 -19.39
C THR A 160 -30.39 36.52 -20.20
N ALA A 161 -31.55 36.85 -19.60
CA ALA A 161 -32.83 36.87 -20.28
C ALA A 161 -32.90 37.97 -21.36
N GLN A 162 -32.45 39.19 -21.04
CA GLN A 162 -32.39 40.30 -22.01
C GLN A 162 -31.45 39.99 -23.17
N VAL A 163 -30.28 39.41 -22.89
CA VAL A 163 -29.33 39.00 -23.94
C VAL A 163 -29.95 37.94 -24.84
N ARG A 164 -30.65 36.94 -24.27
CA ARG A 164 -31.35 35.89 -25.03
C ARG A 164 -32.43 36.48 -25.95
N SER A 165 -33.30 37.34 -25.40
CA SER A 165 -34.39 37.97 -26.17
C SER A 165 -33.82 38.77 -27.34
N HIS A 166 -32.77 39.56 -27.11
CA HIS A 166 -32.18 40.37 -28.17
C HIS A 166 -31.46 39.55 -29.23
N LEU A 167 -30.80 38.42 -28.87
CA LEU A 167 -30.25 37.51 -29.87
C LEU A 167 -31.35 36.95 -30.79
N ILE A 168 -32.51 36.58 -30.24
CA ILE A 168 -33.64 36.10 -31.04
C ILE A 168 -34.14 37.20 -31.99
N GLU A 169 -34.29 38.43 -31.51
CA GLU A 169 -34.67 39.58 -32.32
C GLU A 169 -33.67 39.82 -33.48
N LEU A 170 -32.37 39.81 -33.20
CA LEU A 170 -31.33 40.01 -34.21
C LEU A 170 -31.37 38.95 -35.32
N HIS A 171 -31.50 37.67 -34.96
CA HIS A 171 -31.60 36.58 -35.94
C HIS A 171 -32.91 36.65 -36.74
N GLN A 172 -34.02 37.08 -36.11
CA GLN A 172 -35.28 37.33 -36.80
C GLN A 172 -35.19 38.49 -37.80
N GLU A 173 -34.56 39.60 -37.42
CA GLU A 173 -34.35 40.78 -38.28
C GLU A 173 -33.42 40.49 -39.45
N ALA A 174 -32.37 39.69 -39.23
CA ALA A 174 -31.44 39.26 -40.27
C ALA A 174 -32.05 38.24 -41.26
N GLY A 175 -33.19 37.63 -40.91
CA GLY A 175 -33.80 36.56 -41.68
C GLY A 175 -33.04 35.23 -41.63
N ASP A 176 -32.18 35.05 -40.61
CA ASP A 176 -31.35 33.87 -40.45
C ASP A 176 -32.16 32.70 -39.89
N GLN A 177 -31.85 31.48 -40.35
CA GLN A 177 -32.36 30.27 -39.69
C GLN A 177 -31.58 30.04 -38.39
N PHE A 178 -32.27 30.10 -37.25
CA PHE A 178 -31.71 29.77 -35.94
C PHE A 178 -32.48 28.63 -35.26
N THR A 179 -31.80 27.94 -34.35
CA THR A 179 -32.39 26.91 -33.50
C THR A 179 -32.24 27.32 -32.04
N PRO A 180 -33.07 26.79 -31.11
CA PRO A 180 -32.85 27.04 -29.69
C PRO A 180 -31.41 26.70 -29.24
N ALA A 181 -30.82 25.64 -29.78
CA ALA A 181 -29.45 25.24 -29.47
C ALA A 181 -28.39 26.23 -29.97
N SER A 182 -28.59 26.89 -31.13
CA SER A 182 -27.66 27.89 -31.64
C SER A 182 -27.71 29.18 -30.81
N ILE A 183 -28.90 29.63 -30.41
CA ILE A 183 -29.07 30.77 -29.50
C ILE A 183 -28.42 30.51 -28.14
N GLU A 184 -28.63 29.32 -27.55
CA GLU A 184 -27.97 28.95 -26.28
C GLU A 184 -26.46 28.83 -26.41
N ARG A 185 -25.93 28.52 -27.60
CA ARG A 185 -24.48 28.51 -27.85
C ARG A 185 -23.93 29.94 -27.88
N GLU A 186 -24.56 30.86 -28.60
CA GLU A 186 -24.16 32.27 -28.64
C GLU A 186 -24.27 32.94 -27.27
N LEU A 187 -25.36 32.68 -26.55
CA LEU A 187 -25.56 33.17 -25.18
C LEU A 187 -24.46 32.69 -24.23
N ARG A 188 -24.03 31.42 -24.34
CA ARG A 188 -22.91 30.88 -23.57
C ARG A 188 -21.58 31.54 -23.93
N THR A 189 -21.34 31.83 -25.22
CA THR A 189 -20.15 32.57 -25.67
C THR A 189 -20.10 33.96 -25.05
N ILE A 190 -21.20 34.72 -25.16
CA ILE A 190 -21.32 36.06 -24.58
C ILE A 190 -21.13 36.04 -23.06
N SER A 191 -21.78 35.10 -22.37
CA SER A 191 -21.68 34.97 -20.90
C SER A 191 -20.24 34.65 -20.49
N SER A 192 -19.57 33.77 -21.23
CA SER A 192 -18.15 33.42 -21.04
C SER A 192 -17.22 34.61 -21.24
N SER A 193 -17.51 35.48 -22.21
CA SER A 193 -16.76 36.71 -22.45
C SER A 193 -16.96 37.72 -21.33
N ARG A 194 -18.20 37.93 -20.88
CA ARG A 194 -18.51 38.82 -19.75
C ARG A 194 -17.85 38.37 -18.45
N GLU A 195 -17.89 37.08 -18.15
CA GLU A 195 -17.22 36.52 -16.96
C GLU A 195 -15.70 36.74 -16.99
N ALA A 196 -15.07 36.53 -18.16
CA ALA A 196 -13.64 36.75 -18.34
C ALA A 196 -13.26 38.23 -18.19
N ILE A 197 -14.02 39.15 -18.81
CA ILE A 197 -13.79 40.60 -18.69
C ILE A 197 -13.90 41.03 -17.23
N SER A 198 -14.98 40.66 -16.53
CA SER A 198 -15.18 41.00 -15.12
C SER A 198 -14.07 40.43 -14.23
N THR A 199 -13.60 39.22 -14.53
CA THR A 199 -12.46 38.62 -13.81
C THR A 199 -11.17 39.39 -14.02
N ILE A 200 -10.86 39.77 -15.26
CA ILE A 200 -9.67 40.56 -15.60
C ILE A 200 -9.72 41.94 -14.92
N GLU A 201 -10.87 42.60 -14.90
CA GLU A 201 -11.05 43.89 -14.22
C GLU A 201 -10.77 43.79 -12.72
N ARG A 202 -11.36 42.78 -12.04
CA ARG A 202 -11.11 42.54 -10.61
C ARG A 202 -9.63 42.25 -10.34
N LEU A 203 -9.01 41.35 -11.10
CA LEU A 203 -7.60 40.99 -10.91
C LEU A 203 -6.66 42.16 -11.23
N SER A 204 -6.99 43.02 -12.20
CA SER A 204 -6.18 44.20 -12.54
C SER A 204 -6.06 45.18 -11.36
N SER A 205 -7.06 45.21 -10.48
CA SER A 205 -6.99 46.00 -9.25
C SER A 205 -5.99 45.45 -8.22
N LEU A 206 -5.67 44.16 -8.26
CA LEU A 206 -4.85 43.46 -7.26
C LEU A 206 -3.38 43.29 -7.68
N TYR A 207 -3.13 43.05 -8.96
CA TYR A 207 -1.80 42.72 -9.49
C TYR A 207 -1.03 43.95 -10.01
N ALA A 208 0.28 43.80 -10.22
CA ALA A 208 1.14 44.81 -10.86
C ALA A 208 0.72 45.03 -12.33
N SER A 209 0.46 43.93 -13.04
CA SER A 209 -0.09 43.91 -14.39
C SER A 209 -0.89 42.62 -14.60
N VAL A 210 -1.91 42.69 -15.45
CA VAL A 210 -2.70 41.54 -15.90
C VAL A 210 -2.70 41.52 -17.41
N ALA A 211 -2.27 40.42 -18.00
CA ALA A 211 -2.35 40.17 -19.44
C ALA A 211 -3.31 39.01 -19.72
N TYR A 212 -4.00 39.06 -20.86
CA TYR A 212 -4.86 37.98 -21.33
C TYR A 212 -4.45 37.53 -22.73
N ILE A 213 -4.25 36.23 -22.88
CA ILE A 213 -3.93 35.59 -24.16
C ILE A 213 -5.13 34.76 -24.59
N LYS A 214 -5.78 35.19 -25.68
CA LYS A 214 -6.83 34.39 -26.33
C LYS A 214 -6.17 33.23 -27.06
N VAL A 215 -6.39 32.01 -26.59
CA VAL A 215 -5.84 30.78 -27.17
C VAL A 215 -6.79 29.61 -26.95
N ASP A 216 -6.96 28.79 -27.99
CA ASP A 216 -7.59 27.49 -27.88
C ASP A 216 -6.51 26.42 -27.82
N PHE A 217 -6.52 25.59 -26.77
CA PHE A 217 -5.55 24.50 -26.61
C PHE A 217 -5.76 23.35 -27.60
N LEU A 218 -6.82 23.38 -28.41
CA LEU A 218 -6.98 22.50 -29.56
C LEU A 218 -6.25 23.01 -30.82
N ASP A 219 -5.83 24.28 -30.83
CA ASP A 219 -4.98 24.82 -31.88
C ASP A 219 -3.57 24.21 -31.81
N ARG A 220 -3.05 23.77 -32.95
CA ARG A 220 -1.70 23.22 -33.05
C ARG A 220 -0.60 24.24 -32.72
N SER A 221 -0.92 25.52 -32.82
CA SER A 221 -0.02 26.65 -32.55
C SER A 221 -0.18 27.25 -31.14
N CYS A 222 -1.00 26.63 -30.27
CA CYS A 222 -1.32 27.18 -28.95
C CYS A 222 -0.08 27.46 -28.08
N ASP A 223 0.93 26.62 -28.15
CA ASP A 223 2.20 26.79 -27.44
C ASP A 223 3.00 27.97 -27.99
N SER A 224 3.15 28.07 -29.31
CA SER A 224 3.82 29.21 -29.96
C SER A 224 3.11 30.53 -29.66
N ILE A 225 1.77 30.57 -29.70
CA ILE A 225 0.99 31.78 -29.39
C ILE A 225 1.32 32.29 -27.99
N VAL A 226 1.34 31.40 -26.99
CA VAL A 226 1.63 31.79 -25.61
C VAL A 226 3.10 32.19 -25.44
N LEU A 227 4.04 31.38 -25.94
CA LEU A 227 5.48 31.66 -25.78
C LEU A 227 5.92 32.93 -26.52
N ASP A 228 5.39 33.19 -27.72
CA ASP A 228 5.69 34.41 -28.48
C ASP A 228 5.13 35.64 -27.76
N PHE A 229 3.92 35.57 -27.20
CA PHE A 229 3.36 36.64 -26.40
C PHE A 229 4.23 36.95 -25.17
N LEU A 230 4.64 35.92 -24.42
CA LEU A 230 5.50 36.07 -23.25
C LEU A 230 6.83 36.71 -23.62
N LYS A 231 7.43 36.28 -24.73
CA LYS A 231 8.68 36.83 -25.27
C LYS A 231 8.54 38.29 -25.69
N GLN A 232 7.49 38.62 -26.45
CA GLN A 232 7.25 39.98 -26.95
C GLN A 232 7.02 41.00 -25.83
N ASN A 233 6.44 40.56 -24.71
CA ASN A 233 6.17 41.40 -23.55
C ASN A 233 7.23 41.28 -22.45
N GLU A 234 8.36 40.60 -22.72
CA GLU A 234 9.48 40.38 -21.79
C GLU A 234 9.07 39.76 -20.45
N LEU A 235 8.02 38.95 -20.44
CA LEU A 235 7.46 38.31 -19.24
C LEU A 235 8.20 37.02 -18.91
N ARG A 236 8.82 36.95 -17.73
CA ARG A 236 9.53 35.75 -17.23
C ARG A 236 8.68 35.01 -16.22
N VAL A 237 7.92 34.01 -16.68
CA VAL A 237 7.07 33.16 -15.83
C VAL A 237 7.92 32.36 -14.83
N ASP A 238 7.58 32.42 -13.54
CA ASP A 238 8.19 31.60 -12.48
C ASP A 238 7.21 30.60 -11.85
N THR A 239 5.91 30.84 -12.02
CA THR A 239 4.83 30.02 -11.45
C THR A 239 3.77 29.73 -12.49
N VAL A 240 3.43 28.45 -12.68
CA VAL A 240 2.41 28.01 -13.64
C VAL A 240 1.23 27.38 -12.91
N VAL A 241 0.02 27.84 -13.21
CA VAL A 241 -1.24 27.27 -12.69
C VAL A 241 -2.03 26.72 -13.88
N ASN A 242 -2.08 25.40 -14.01
CA ASN A 242 -2.73 24.74 -15.13
C ASN A 242 -4.15 24.28 -14.75
N VAL A 243 -5.14 25.03 -15.22
CA VAL A 243 -6.57 24.85 -14.91
C VAL A 243 -7.37 24.45 -16.16
N ALA A 244 -6.73 24.47 -17.33
CA ALA A 244 -7.41 24.23 -18.60
C ALA A 244 -8.09 22.86 -18.62
N GLY A 245 -9.34 22.86 -19.07
CA GLY A 245 -10.16 21.67 -19.17
C GLY A 245 -11.58 22.00 -19.61
N ILE A 246 -12.26 20.98 -20.11
CA ILE A 246 -13.69 21.00 -20.43
C ILE A 246 -14.30 19.67 -20.00
N ILE A 247 -15.63 19.63 -19.91
CA ILE A 247 -16.42 18.43 -19.66
C ILE A 247 -17.51 18.34 -20.72
N GLU A 248 -17.72 17.15 -21.29
CA GLU A 248 -18.77 16.87 -22.27
C GLU A 248 -19.42 15.51 -21.98
N ASP A 249 -19.92 15.30 -20.77
CA ASP A 249 -20.37 14.00 -20.27
C ASP A 249 -21.31 13.25 -21.21
N SER A 250 -21.00 11.97 -21.44
CA SER A 250 -21.82 11.05 -22.21
C SER A 250 -21.37 9.61 -21.92
N LEU A 251 -22.32 8.69 -21.86
CA LEU A 251 -22.01 7.27 -21.77
C LEU A 251 -21.12 6.85 -22.95
N VAL A 252 -20.20 5.93 -22.72
CA VAL A 252 -19.17 5.50 -23.68
C VAL A 252 -19.78 5.10 -25.01
N HIS A 253 -20.89 4.35 -25.02
CA HIS A 253 -21.57 3.93 -26.25
C HIS A 253 -22.30 5.06 -27.01
N LYS A 254 -22.48 6.23 -26.39
CA LYS A 254 -23.06 7.44 -27.01
C LYS A 254 -22.02 8.56 -27.19
N LYS A 255 -20.77 8.33 -26.78
CA LYS A 255 -19.73 9.35 -26.82
C LYS A 255 -19.25 9.55 -28.26
N ALA A 256 -19.43 10.75 -28.80
CA ALA A 256 -18.87 11.11 -30.09
C ALA A 256 -17.34 11.19 -30.01
N LYS A 257 -16.63 10.65 -31.01
CA LYS A 257 -15.17 10.67 -31.04
C LYS A 257 -14.59 12.07 -30.90
N ASP A 258 -15.13 13.04 -31.64
CA ASP A 258 -14.65 14.43 -31.57
C ASP A 258 -14.86 15.04 -30.17
N SER A 259 -15.91 14.63 -29.45
CA SER A 259 -16.16 15.06 -28.06
C SER A 259 -15.08 14.53 -27.12
N PHE A 260 -14.76 13.24 -27.23
CA PHE A 260 -13.69 12.60 -26.49
C PHE A 260 -12.34 13.29 -26.75
N GLU A 261 -12.01 13.52 -28.03
CA GLU A 261 -10.76 14.18 -28.42
C GLU A 261 -10.67 15.61 -27.87
N ARG A 262 -11.75 16.40 -27.92
CA ARG A 262 -11.75 17.75 -27.35
C ARG A 262 -11.44 17.74 -25.85
N VAL A 263 -12.06 16.86 -25.07
CA VAL A 263 -11.85 16.78 -23.62
C VAL A 263 -10.41 16.37 -23.29
N LEU A 264 -9.91 15.31 -23.95
CA LEU A 264 -8.56 14.81 -23.73
C LEU A 264 -7.48 15.81 -24.19
N LEU A 265 -7.58 16.30 -25.42
CA LEU A 265 -6.54 17.13 -26.03
C LEU A 265 -6.43 18.51 -25.37
N THR A 266 -7.54 19.06 -24.85
CA THR A 266 -7.50 20.34 -24.10
C THR A 266 -6.54 20.25 -22.91
N LYS A 267 -6.65 19.20 -22.09
CA LYS A 267 -5.78 18.97 -20.93
C LYS A 267 -4.36 18.57 -21.36
N LEU A 268 -4.26 17.72 -22.37
CA LEU A 268 -2.98 17.26 -22.91
C LEU A 268 -2.10 18.42 -23.39
N ASN A 269 -2.65 19.30 -24.24
CA ASN A 269 -1.89 20.38 -24.86
C ASN A 269 -1.57 21.48 -23.83
N ALA A 270 -2.47 21.73 -22.88
CA ALA A 270 -2.18 22.58 -21.74
C ALA A 270 -1.02 22.04 -20.88
N LEU A 271 -0.98 20.73 -20.62
CA LEU A 271 0.13 20.09 -19.92
C LEU A 271 1.43 20.18 -20.73
N LYS A 272 1.40 19.96 -22.04
CA LYS A 272 2.60 20.15 -22.89
C LYS A 272 3.16 21.56 -22.78
N LEU A 273 2.30 22.58 -22.72
CA LEU A 273 2.74 23.95 -22.50
C LEU A 273 3.47 24.13 -21.15
N THR A 274 3.04 23.46 -20.07
CA THR A 274 3.77 23.55 -18.79
C THR A 274 5.19 23.02 -18.89
N PHE A 275 5.40 21.91 -19.61
CA PHE A 275 6.74 21.37 -19.88
C PHE A 275 7.60 22.35 -20.68
N ARG A 276 7.04 22.94 -21.74
CA ARG A 276 7.77 23.92 -22.57
C ARG A 276 8.16 25.16 -21.77
N LEU A 277 7.31 25.62 -20.87
CA LEU A 277 7.60 26.73 -19.97
C LEU A 277 8.72 26.38 -19.00
N VAL A 278 8.68 25.18 -18.40
CA VAL A 278 9.76 24.69 -17.54
C VAL A 278 11.11 24.66 -18.28
N GLU A 279 11.14 24.30 -19.56
CA GLU A 279 12.38 24.28 -20.37
C GLU A 279 12.90 25.67 -20.76
N THR A 280 12.03 26.69 -20.83
CA THR A 280 12.34 27.98 -21.47
C THR A 280 12.22 29.20 -20.56
N HIS A 281 11.65 29.05 -19.37
CA HIS A 281 11.43 30.09 -18.37
C HIS A 281 11.97 29.66 -17.00
N PRO A 282 12.23 30.61 -16.07
CA PRO A 282 12.73 30.30 -14.73
C PRO A 282 11.62 29.77 -13.80
N VAL A 283 10.89 28.76 -14.23
CA VAL A 283 9.79 28.17 -13.48
C VAL A 283 10.32 27.46 -12.24
N THR A 284 9.78 27.81 -11.09
CA THR A 284 10.08 27.17 -9.80
C THR A 284 8.89 26.38 -9.26
N ARG A 285 7.68 26.67 -9.75
CA ARG A 285 6.44 26.05 -9.26
C ARG A 285 5.43 25.78 -10.39
N VAL A 286 4.84 24.59 -10.39
CA VAL A 286 3.74 24.20 -11.28
C VAL A 286 2.62 23.56 -10.46
N LEU A 287 1.40 24.09 -10.57
CA LEU A 287 0.21 23.53 -9.97
C LEU A 287 -0.76 23.07 -11.06
N ASN A 288 -0.93 21.76 -11.21
CA ASN A 288 -1.85 21.14 -12.15
C ASN A 288 -3.19 20.81 -11.49
N TYR A 289 -4.29 21.21 -12.13
CA TYR A 289 -5.64 20.88 -11.70
C TYR A 289 -6.09 19.60 -12.42
N ALA A 290 -6.04 18.51 -11.68
CA ALA A 290 -6.64 17.24 -12.05
C ALA A 290 -8.02 17.09 -11.36
N SER A 291 -8.59 15.89 -11.39
CA SER A 291 -9.88 15.59 -10.77
C SER A 291 -9.86 14.19 -10.16
N VAL A 292 -10.58 14.03 -9.06
CA VAL A 292 -10.86 12.73 -8.45
C VAL A 292 -11.41 11.71 -9.46
N ALA A 293 -12.11 12.16 -10.51
CA ALA A 293 -12.61 11.31 -11.58
C ALA A 293 -11.49 10.47 -12.24
N GLY A 294 -10.26 10.99 -12.36
CA GLY A 294 -9.12 10.23 -12.86
C GLY A 294 -8.73 9.02 -11.99
N LYS A 295 -9.06 9.06 -10.69
CA LYS A 295 -8.72 8.03 -9.72
C LYS A 295 -9.81 7.02 -9.43
N VAL A 296 -11.03 7.51 -9.23
CA VAL A 296 -12.15 6.64 -8.84
C VAL A 296 -13.12 6.39 -9.99
N GLY A 297 -13.00 7.14 -11.09
CA GLY A 297 -13.95 7.14 -12.19
C GLY A 297 -15.25 7.87 -11.86
N ASN A 298 -16.02 8.20 -12.88
CA ASN A 298 -17.38 8.69 -12.74
C ASN A 298 -18.23 8.30 -13.96
N LEU A 299 -19.53 8.09 -13.73
CA LEU A 299 -20.46 7.65 -14.77
C LEU A 299 -20.52 8.68 -15.92
N GLY A 300 -20.30 8.25 -17.16
CA GLY A 300 -20.35 9.14 -18.34
C GLY A 300 -19.12 10.04 -18.52
N GLN A 301 -18.07 9.85 -17.71
CA GLN A 301 -16.86 10.70 -17.69
C GLN A 301 -15.59 9.93 -18.08
N SER A 302 -15.69 8.96 -18.98
CA SER A 302 -14.56 8.11 -19.39
C SER A 302 -13.40 8.92 -20.00
N ASP A 303 -13.70 9.90 -20.85
CA ASP A 303 -12.72 10.80 -21.45
C ASP A 303 -12.15 11.82 -20.46
N TYR A 304 -12.99 12.38 -19.58
CA TYR A 304 -12.54 13.31 -18.55
C TYR A 304 -11.63 12.60 -17.53
N SER A 305 -11.95 11.38 -17.16
CA SER A 305 -11.11 10.56 -16.26
C SER A 305 -9.78 10.22 -16.91
N ALA A 306 -9.80 9.85 -18.20
CA ALA A 306 -8.59 9.65 -18.98
C ALA A 306 -7.71 10.91 -19.04
N ALA A 307 -8.33 12.08 -19.28
CA ALA A 307 -7.64 13.35 -19.39
C ALA A 307 -6.99 13.77 -18.06
N ASN A 308 -7.64 13.56 -16.93
CA ASN A 308 -7.09 13.90 -15.61
C ASN A 308 -5.99 12.93 -15.18
N GLU A 309 -6.10 11.64 -15.50
CA GLU A 309 -5.04 10.69 -15.16
C GLU A 309 -3.78 10.93 -16.00
N LEU A 310 -3.95 11.43 -17.23
CA LEU A 310 -2.84 11.92 -18.04
C LEU A 310 -2.13 13.12 -17.39
N ILE A 311 -2.86 14.05 -16.77
CA ILE A 311 -2.26 15.16 -16.01
C ILE A 311 -1.44 14.61 -14.83
N ASN A 312 -1.95 13.62 -14.11
CA ASN A 312 -1.24 13.00 -12.98
C ASN A 312 0.07 12.37 -13.45
N ALA A 313 0.04 11.49 -14.46
CA ALA A 313 1.23 10.84 -14.97
C ALA A 313 2.24 11.84 -15.57
N GLY A 314 1.76 12.84 -16.31
CA GLY A 314 2.63 13.89 -16.81
C GLY A 314 3.25 14.75 -15.70
N SER A 315 2.56 14.95 -14.57
CA SER A 315 3.14 15.64 -13.41
C SER A 315 4.27 14.85 -12.77
N TRP A 316 4.10 13.53 -12.60
CA TRP A 316 5.15 12.61 -12.12
C TRP A 316 6.36 12.60 -13.05
N LEU A 317 6.12 12.48 -14.36
CA LEU A 317 7.17 12.55 -15.37
C LEU A 317 7.91 13.90 -15.32
N SER A 318 7.18 15.00 -15.18
CA SER A 318 7.77 16.34 -15.10
C SER A 318 8.65 16.49 -13.86
N ALA A 319 8.18 16.07 -12.68
CA ALA A 319 8.96 16.17 -11.45
C ALA A 319 10.22 15.30 -11.49
N SER A 320 10.13 14.14 -12.13
CA SER A 320 11.28 13.25 -12.33
C SER A 320 12.34 13.88 -13.26
N LEU A 321 11.91 14.60 -14.30
CA LEU A 321 12.81 15.29 -15.24
C LEU A 321 13.38 16.61 -14.68
N TYR A 322 12.63 17.28 -13.81
CA TYR A 322 12.96 18.60 -13.27
C TYR A 322 12.83 18.62 -11.73
N PRO A 323 13.71 17.92 -11.00
CA PRO A 323 13.59 17.71 -9.55
C PRO A 323 13.72 18.99 -8.72
N SER A 324 14.25 20.08 -9.27
CA SER A 324 14.35 21.39 -8.63
C SER A 324 13.06 22.21 -8.72
N ILE A 325 12.06 21.74 -9.46
CA ILE A 325 10.78 22.44 -9.64
C ILE A 325 9.74 21.78 -8.76
N LYS A 326 9.04 22.59 -7.97
CA LYS A 326 7.93 22.12 -7.16
C LYS A 326 6.70 21.90 -8.05
N ILE A 327 6.39 20.65 -8.34
CA ILE A 327 5.25 20.27 -9.17
C ILE A 327 4.21 19.55 -8.32
N ASN A 328 2.99 20.06 -8.33
CA ASN A 328 1.85 19.43 -7.66
C ASN A 328 0.72 19.17 -8.66
N SER A 329 0.07 18.01 -8.59
CA SER A 329 -1.17 17.66 -9.27
C SER A 329 -2.25 17.44 -8.23
N VAL A 330 -3.31 18.24 -8.27
CA VAL A 330 -4.42 18.14 -7.32
C VAL A 330 -5.64 17.57 -8.01
N ASN A 331 -6.00 16.33 -7.64
CA ASN A 331 -7.23 15.64 -8.03
C ASN A 331 -8.40 16.20 -7.23
N TRP A 332 -8.98 17.29 -7.73
CA TRP A 332 -10.09 17.96 -7.05
C TRP A 332 -11.37 17.12 -7.04
N GLY A 333 -11.98 17.03 -5.86
CA GLY A 333 -13.37 16.61 -5.69
C GLY A 333 -14.37 17.67 -6.17
N PRO A 334 -15.68 17.42 -6.02
CA PRO A 334 -16.71 18.38 -6.41
C PRO A 334 -16.60 19.68 -5.62
N TRP A 335 -16.95 20.81 -6.24
CA TRP A 335 -16.93 22.14 -5.61
C TRP A 335 -18.37 22.60 -5.33
N ALA A 336 -18.61 23.13 -4.13
CA ALA A 336 -19.97 23.39 -3.64
C ALA A 336 -20.72 24.49 -4.43
N SER A 337 -20.02 25.46 -5.01
CA SER A 337 -20.65 26.70 -5.50
C SER A 337 -19.95 27.36 -6.70
N ALA A 338 -19.04 26.67 -7.38
CA ALA A 338 -18.33 27.22 -8.54
C ALA A 338 -17.79 26.12 -9.48
N GLY A 339 -17.53 26.49 -10.73
CA GLY A 339 -16.93 25.61 -11.73
C GLY A 339 -17.92 24.76 -12.52
N MET A 340 -17.53 23.54 -12.85
CA MET A 340 -18.24 22.66 -13.78
C MET A 340 -19.26 21.71 -13.12
N ALA A 341 -19.33 21.67 -11.78
CA ALA A 341 -20.26 20.81 -11.06
C ALA A 341 -21.66 21.43 -11.00
N THR A 342 -22.68 20.74 -11.50
CA THR A 342 -24.08 21.16 -11.34
C THR A 342 -24.62 20.72 -9.98
N LYS A 343 -25.81 21.22 -9.61
CA LYS A 343 -26.47 20.84 -8.35
C LYS A 343 -26.76 19.33 -8.30
N GLU A 344 -27.21 18.77 -9.41
CA GLU A 344 -27.52 17.35 -9.56
C GLU A 344 -26.27 16.47 -9.40
N VAL A 345 -25.12 16.97 -9.88
CA VAL A 345 -23.82 16.32 -9.71
C VAL A 345 -23.38 16.36 -8.24
N ASN A 346 -23.56 17.50 -7.56
CA ASN A 346 -23.27 17.62 -6.12
C ASN A 346 -24.15 16.71 -5.26
N ASP A 347 -25.44 16.58 -5.59
CA ASP A 347 -26.37 15.68 -4.90
C ASP A 347 -26.00 14.21 -5.12
N ALA A 348 -25.63 13.81 -6.34
CA ALA A 348 -25.14 12.47 -6.64
C ALA A 348 -23.82 12.12 -5.92
N PHE A 349 -22.95 13.10 -5.70
CA PHE A 349 -21.72 12.94 -4.91
C PHE A 349 -22.00 12.84 -3.41
N ALA A 350 -22.94 13.64 -2.88
CA ALA A 350 -23.37 13.55 -1.49
C ALA A 350 -23.92 12.14 -1.16
N HIS A 351 -24.69 11.54 -2.07
CA HIS A 351 -25.16 10.15 -1.94
C HIS A 351 -24.04 9.08 -1.94
N LYS A 352 -22.83 9.44 -2.40
CA LYS A 352 -21.63 8.58 -2.38
C LYS A 352 -20.66 8.92 -1.24
N GLY A 353 -21.06 9.74 -0.27
CA GLY A 353 -20.19 10.16 0.85
C GLY A 353 -19.11 11.18 0.48
N ILE A 354 -19.22 11.83 -0.68
CA ILE A 354 -18.27 12.82 -1.19
C ILE A 354 -18.82 14.21 -0.85
N ILE A 355 -18.13 14.93 0.05
CA ILE A 355 -18.53 16.26 0.51
C ILE A 355 -17.97 17.30 -0.47
N PRO A 356 -18.81 18.16 -1.09
CA PRO A 356 -18.34 19.23 -1.95
C PRO A 356 -17.44 20.22 -1.21
N ILE A 357 -16.33 20.57 -1.85
CA ILE A 357 -15.31 21.49 -1.33
C ILE A 357 -15.88 22.91 -1.35
N PRO A 358 -15.93 23.61 -0.20
CA PRO A 358 -16.29 25.02 -0.16
C PRO A 358 -15.29 25.86 -0.96
N LEU A 359 -15.79 26.79 -1.79
CA LEU A 359 -14.95 27.59 -2.68
C LEU A 359 -13.85 28.34 -1.93
N ASP A 360 -14.18 28.95 -0.80
CA ASP A 360 -13.21 29.70 0.00
C ASP A 360 -12.09 28.83 0.56
N LEU A 361 -12.43 27.63 1.05
CA LEU A 361 -11.43 26.70 1.59
C LEU A 361 -10.51 26.18 0.48
N GLY A 362 -11.08 25.74 -0.64
CA GLY A 362 -10.26 25.27 -1.75
C GLY A 362 -9.39 26.40 -2.33
N ALA A 363 -9.92 27.61 -2.44
CA ALA A 363 -9.17 28.79 -2.88
C ALA A 363 -8.03 29.16 -1.91
N GLN A 364 -8.26 29.03 -0.61
CA GLN A 364 -7.22 29.19 0.40
C GLN A 364 -6.12 28.13 0.24
N CYS A 365 -6.48 26.85 0.10
CA CYS A 365 -5.50 25.77 -0.11
C CYS A 365 -4.65 26.01 -1.36
N ILE A 366 -5.25 26.46 -2.46
CA ILE A 366 -4.51 26.81 -3.69
C ILE A 366 -3.58 27.98 -3.43
N ALA A 367 -4.05 29.05 -2.79
CA ALA A 367 -3.22 30.22 -2.50
C ALA A 367 -2.01 29.84 -1.64
N GLU A 368 -2.22 28.98 -0.64
CA GLU A 368 -1.19 28.40 0.21
C GLU A 368 -0.18 27.56 -0.59
N LEU A 369 -0.64 26.68 -1.48
CA LEU A 369 0.22 25.90 -2.39
C LEU A 369 1.10 26.80 -3.28
N LEU A 370 0.58 27.95 -3.69
CA LEU A 370 1.26 28.88 -4.59
C LEU A 370 2.21 29.86 -3.90
N THR A 371 2.10 30.03 -2.58
CA THR A 371 2.84 31.07 -1.82
C THR A 371 3.68 30.52 -0.67
N THR A 372 3.47 29.26 -0.29
CA THR A 372 4.11 28.62 0.87
C THR A 372 4.92 27.38 0.45
N ASP A 373 6.08 27.20 1.08
CA ASP A 373 6.94 26.04 0.89
C ASP A 373 6.51 24.87 1.79
N TYR A 374 5.31 24.34 1.58
CA TYR A 374 4.92 23.07 2.18
C TYR A 374 5.63 21.89 1.49
N THR A 375 6.10 20.92 2.26
CA THR A 375 6.42 19.59 1.74
C THR A 375 5.10 18.84 1.60
N LEU A 376 4.56 18.78 0.38
CA LEU A 376 3.36 18.01 0.07
C LEU A 376 3.70 16.94 -0.97
N PRO A 377 2.96 15.83 -0.98
CA PRO A 377 3.04 14.86 -2.07
C PRO A 377 2.85 15.56 -3.42
N LEU A 378 3.55 15.05 -4.43
CA LEU A 378 3.38 15.50 -5.81
C LEU A 378 1.91 15.40 -6.22
N GLU A 379 1.24 14.32 -5.84
CA GLU A 379 -0.14 14.05 -6.22
C GLU A 379 -1.07 14.03 -5.01
N ILE A 380 -2.10 14.88 -5.04
CA ILE A 380 -3.00 15.12 -3.89
C ILE A 380 -4.43 14.88 -4.35
N THR A 381 -5.21 14.07 -3.62
CA THR A 381 -6.63 13.87 -3.93
C THR A 381 -7.51 14.48 -2.84
N THR A 382 -8.51 15.27 -3.22
CA THR A 382 -9.37 16.01 -2.28
C THR A 382 -10.85 15.67 -2.47
N GLY A 383 -11.67 15.93 -1.45
CA GLY A 383 -13.13 15.79 -1.50
C GLY A 383 -13.67 14.36 -1.36
N VAL A 384 -12.81 13.37 -1.12
CA VAL A 384 -13.18 11.97 -0.91
C VAL A 384 -13.19 11.67 0.59
N TYR A 385 -14.37 11.44 1.19
CA TYR A 385 -14.51 11.18 2.63
C TYR A 385 -15.35 9.94 2.96
N ASP A 386 -15.65 9.10 1.97
CA ASP A 386 -16.23 7.77 2.25
C ASP A 386 -15.13 6.79 2.65
N VAL A 387 -14.58 6.98 3.85
CA VAL A 387 -13.63 6.07 4.52
C VAL A 387 -14.14 4.63 4.63
N SER A 388 -15.42 4.35 4.34
CA SER A 388 -15.96 2.98 4.31
C SER A 388 -15.71 2.24 2.99
N LYS A 389 -15.43 2.97 1.89
CA LYS A 389 -15.07 2.40 0.57
C LYS A 389 -13.58 2.38 0.29
N PHE A 390 -12.80 3.12 1.06
CA PHE A 390 -11.35 3.01 1.07
C PHE A 390 -11.02 2.17 2.28
N SER A 391 -10.68 0.91 2.05
CA SER A 391 -10.19 0.06 3.12
C SER A 391 -9.07 0.82 3.85
N GLN A 392 -9.22 0.99 5.16
CA GLN A 392 -8.08 1.24 6.03
C GLN A 392 -7.06 0.14 5.76
N SER A 393 -6.05 0.48 4.97
CA SER A 393 -4.81 -0.27 4.85
C SER A 393 -3.67 0.74 4.96
N GLU A 394 -3.54 1.33 6.15
CA GLU A 394 -2.19 1.44 6.72
C GLU A 394 -1.64 0.02 6.69
N VAL A 395 -0.56 -0.25 5.96
CA VAL A 395 0.79 -0.24 6.56
C VAL A 395 1.84 -0.23 5.45
N ASP A 396 2.83 0.64 5.62
CA ASP A 396 4.13 0.54 5.00
C ASP A 396 4.81 -0.79 5.42
N ILE A 397 4.86 -1.77 4.48
CA ILE A 397 5.46 -3.09 4.71
C ILE A 397 6.93 -2.97 5.11
N ASP A 398 7.63 -1.93 4.65
CA ASP A 398 9.02 -1.68 5.02
C ASP A 398 9.09 -1.27 6.50
N SER A 399 8.16 -0.43 6.98
CA SER A 399 8.08 -0.06 8.39
C SER A 399 7.76 -1.23 9.34
N ILE A 400 6.95 -2.22 8.91
CA ILE A 400 6.71 -3.45 9.69
C ILE A 400 7.87 -4.41 9.58
N SER A 401 8.50 -4.56 8.41
CA SER A 401 9.69 -5.40 8.28
C SER A 401 10.85 -4.86 9.13
N GLU A 402 10.92 -3.54 9.32
CA GLU A 402 11.83 -2.90 10.27
C GLU A 402 11.39 -3.09 11.74
N SER A 403 10.09 -2.97 12.03
CA SER A 403 9.56 -3.00 13.41
C SER A 403 9.30 -4.41 13.97
N TYR A 404 8.99 -5.37 13.11
CA TYR A 404 8.58 -6.75 13.35
C TYR A 404 9.14 -7.64 12.23
N PRO A 405 10.45 -7.88 12.17
CA PRO A 405 11.10 -8.60 11.08
C PRO A 405 10.53 -10.00 10.81
N TYR A 406 10.09 -10.77 11.82
CA TYR A 406 9.53 -12.10 11.61
C TYR A 406 8.14 -12.03 11.01
N LEU A 407 7.28 -11.19 11.59
CA LEU A 407 5.95 -10.97 11.05
C LEU A 407 5.98 -10.30 9.67
N GLY A 408 6.90 -9.36 9.48
CA GLY A 408 7.12 -8.58 8.26
C GLY A 408 7.64 -9.42 7.10
N ALA A 409 8.53 -10.38 7.35
CA ALA A 409 8.97 -11.36 6.34
C ALA A 409 7.83 -12.22 5.76
N HIS A 410 6.67 -12.20 6.41
CA HIS A 410 5.46 -12.90 5.98
C HIS A 410 4.34 -11.96 5.55
N SER A 411 4.54 -10.64 5.62
CA SER A 411 3.50 -9.63 5.43
C SER A 411 3.50 -9.07 4.00
N LEU A 412 2.54 -9.50 3.18
CA LEU A 412 2.25 -8.89 1.86
C LEU A 412 1.21 -7.75 1.94
N SER A 413 0.54 -7.59 3.08
CA SER A 413 -0.23 -6.41 3.50
C SER A 413 -0.53 -6.57 4.98
N SER A 414 -0.61 -5.49 5.75
CA SER A 414 -1.10 -5.54 7.14
C SER A 414 -2.05 -4.39 7.40
N SER A 415 -2.80 -4.44 8.52
CA SER A 415 -3.66 -3.36 8.97
C SER A 415 -3.71 -3.30 10.49
N MET A 416 -3.33 -2.16 11.08
CA MET A 416 -3.35 -1.93 12.53
C MET A 416 -4.69 -1.30 12.97
N LEU A 417 -5.40 -1.96 13.89
CA LEU A 417 -6.58 -1.40 14.55
C LEU A 417 -6.24 -1.12 16.02
N THR A 418 -6.36 0.14 16.43
CA THR A 418 -6.07 0.65 17.78
C THR A 418 -7.40 1.05 18.41
N ILE A 419 -7.89 0.29 19.40
CA ILE A 419 -9.12 0.59 20.15
C ILE A 419 -8.75 1.16 21.53
N GLU A 420 -9.23 2.36 21.86
CA GLU A 420 -8.87 3.11 23.06
C GLU A 420 -9.16 2.36 24.38
N GLY A 421 -8.18 2.36 25.31
CA GLY A 421 -8.34 2.02 26.73
C GLY A 421 -7.35 1.00 27.30
N LYS A 422 -6.95 -0.01 26.51
CA LYS A 422 -5.77 -0.88 26.63
C LYS A 422 -5.74 -1.73 25.36
N LEU A 423 -4.74 -1.45 24.53
CA LEU A 423 -4.75 -1.63 23.09
C LEU A 423 -4.46 -3.07 22.65
N SER A 424 -5.40 -3.69 21.93
CA SER A 424 -5.14 -4.86 21.10
C SER A 424 -4.79 -4.37 19.70
N LYS A 425 -3.63 -4.74 19.17
CA LYS A 425 -3.19 -4.47 17.79
C LYS A 425 -3.49 -5.69 16.93
N THR A 426 -4.03 -5.50 15.75
CA THR A 426 -4.20 -6.59 14.77
C THR A 426 -3.18 -6.41 13.65
N TYR A 427 -2.68 -7.51 13.13
CA TYR A 427 -1.81 -7.61 11.97
C TYR A 427 -2.45 -8.59 11.01
N ARG A 428 -2.28 -8.34 9.72
CA ARG A 428 -2.72 -9.24 8.65
C ARG A 428 -1.46 -9.62 7.86
N PHE A 429 -1.40 -10.84 7.34
CA PHE A 429 -0.25 -11.30 6.55
C PHE A 429 -0.60 -12.56 5.74
N LEU A 430 0.22 -12.92 4.75
CA LEU A 430 -0.01 -14.04 3.85
C LEU A 430 1.10 -15.08 4.02
N LEU A 431 0.73 -16.33 4.26
CA LEU A 431 1.67 -17.44 4.27
C LEU A 431 1.54 -18.20 2.95
N ASP A 432 2.62 -18.22 2.18
CA ASP A 432 2.71 -19.00 0.95
C ASP A 432 3.67 -20.19 1.14
N PRO A 433 3.17 -21.43 1.15
CA PRO A 433 4.00 -22.60 1.33
C PRO A 433 4.97 -22.87 0.16
N ASN A 434 4.82 -22.22 -1.00
CA ASN A 434 5.72 -22.40 -2.14
C ASN A 434 7.02 -21.58 -2.00
N TYR A 435 6.96 -20.44 -1.30
CA TYR A 435 8.11 -19.54 -1.12
C TYR A 435 8.77 -19.69 0.25
N LEU A 436 8.00 -20.04 1.29
CA LEU A 436 8.52 -20.13 2.66
C LEU A 436 9.24 -21.47 2.91
N PRO A 437 10.57 -21.49 3.10
CA PRO A 437 11.34 -22.73 3.24
C PRO A 437 10.85 -23.62 4.39
N TYR A 438 10.50 -23.01 5.52
CA TYR A 438 10.04 -23.72 6.70
C TYR A 438 8.70 -24.45 6.49
N LEU A 439 7.79 -23.93 5.64
CA LEU A 439 6.53 -24.60 5.29
C LEU A 439 6.75 -25.76 4.30
N ARG A 440 7.67 -25.58 3.35
CA ARG A 440 8.09 -26.68 2.46
C ARG A 440 8.72 -27.82 3.24
N SER A 441 9.43 -27.49 4.31
CA SER A 441 10.14 -28.45 5.15
C SER A 441 9.36 -29.01 6.34
N HIS A 442 8.09 -28.60 6.50
CA HIS A 442 7.20 -29.11 7.54
C HIS A 442 5.85 -29.52 6.91
N GLN A 443 5.84 -30.71 6.28
CA GLN A 443 4.70 -31.22 5.54
C GLN A 443 4.10 -32.47 6.18
N LYS A 444 2.82 -32.42 6.53
CA LYS A 444 2.08 -33.58 7.03
C LYS A 444 1.25 -34.18 5.89
N PHE A 445 1.55 -35.42 5.50
CA PHE A 445 0.90 -36.10 4.38
C PHE A 445 0.93 -35.30 3.06
N GLY A 446 2.06 -34.67 2.77
CA GLY A 446 2.24 -33.80 1.59
C GLY A 446 1.49 -32.46 1.68
N ARG A 447 0.88 -32.14 2.83
CA ARG A 447 0.26 -30.82 3.09
C ARG A 447 1.16 -29.99 3.99
N PRO A 448 1.56 -28.78 3.59
CA PRO A 448 2.28 -27.87 4.46
C PRO A 448 1.47 -27.57 5.73
N VAL A 449 2.13 -27.57 6.89
CA VAL A 449 1.53 -27.25 8.19
C VAL A 449 2.41 -26.21 8.85
N MET A 450 1.81 -25.17 9.46
CA MET A 450 2.61 -24.20 10.21
C MET A 450 3.06 -24.83 11.55
N PRO A 451 4.37 -24.88 11.86
CA PRO A 451 4.85 -25.40 13.14
C PRO A 451 4.39 -24.51 14.30
N ALA A 452 4.02 -25.11 15.43
CA ALA A 452 3.64 -24.37 16.63
C ALA A 452 4.81 -23.52 17.17
N ALA A 453 6.05 -23.95 16.93
CA ALA A 453 7.26 -23.19 17.27
C ALA A 453 7.27 -21.78 16.66
N LEU A 454 6.71 -21.61 15.45
CA LEU A 454 6.64 -20.28 14.80
C LEU A 454 5.66 -19.35 15.51
N SER A 455 4.54 -19.89 16.02
CA SER A 455 3.62 -19.09 16.83
C SER A 455 4.29 -18.60 18.13
N CYS A 456 5.18 -19.39 18.72
CA CYS A 456 5.99 -18.97 19.86
C CYS A 456 6.97 -17.85 19.48
N VAL A 457 7.67 -17.98 18.35
CA VAL A 457 8.64 -17.00 17.86
C VAL A 457 7.98 -15.64 17.58
N PHE A 458 6.82 -15.62 16.89
CA PHE A 458 6.08 -14.37 16.66
C PHE A 458 5.64 -13.71 17.97
N ALA A 459 5.23 -14.50 18.97
CA ALA A 459 4.80 -13.96 20.26
C ALA A 459 5.98 -13.39 21.07
N VAL A 460 7.16 -13.99 20.98
CA VAL A 460 8.39 -13.47 21.59
C VAL A 460 8.81 -12.15 20.94
N GLU A 461 8.75 -12.06 19.61
CA GLU A 461 8.98 -10.81 18.90
C GLU A 461 8.00 -9.72 19.37
N ALA A 462 6.70 -10.04 19.43
CA ALA A 462 5.70 -9.12 19.96
C ALA A 462 5.99 -8.66 21.39
N TYR A 463 6.44 -9.56 22.26
CA TYR A 463 6.88 -9.20 23.59
C TYR A 463 8.06 -8.21 23.58
N GLN A 464 9.08 -8.46 22.76
CA GLN A 464 10.25 -7.59 22.65
C GLN A 464 9.86 -6.18 22.20
N ARG A 465 8.94 -6.07 21.24
CA ARG A 465 8.51 -4.80 20.66
C ARG A 465 7.56 -4.02 21.57
N GLU A 466 6.53 -4.67 22.11
CA GLU A 466 5.54 -4.01 22.98
C GLU A 466 6.15 -3.51 24.29
N ASN A 467 7.22 -4.15 24.77
CA ASN A 467 7.94 -3.76 25.99
C ASN A 467 9.26 -3.02 25.72
N ALA A 468 9.59 -2.76 24.45
CA ALA A 468 10.84 -2.11 24.01
C ALA A 468 12.11 -2.71 24.67
N THR A 469 12.16 -4.05 24.78
CA THR A 469 13.28 -4.76 25.42
C THR A 469 14.19 -5.43 24.39
N THR A 470 15.50 -5.31 24.62
CA THR A 470 16.56 -5.92 23.79
C THR A 470 17.36 -6.99 24.55
N SER A 471 17.04 -7.23 25.82
CA SER A 471 17.70 -8.23 26.66
C SER A 471 16.70 -9.18 27.32
N LEU A 472 17.14 -10.41 27.61
CA LEU A 472 16.41 -11.34 28.46
C LEU A 472 16.20 -10.77 29.89
N PRO A 473 15.22 -11.31 30.63
CA PRO A 473 15.00 -10.96 32.03
C PRO A 473 16.24 -11.21 32.93
N PRO A 474 16.30 -10.59 34.13
CA PRO A 474 17.36 -10.81 35.09
C PRO A 474 17.50 -12.30 35.51
N PRO A 475 18.67 -12.74 36.01
CA PRO A 475 18.97 -14.17 36.22
C PRO A 475 18.02 -14.96 37.12
N ASP A 476 17.31 -14.29 38.03
CA ASP A 476 16.30 -14.83 38.95
C ASP A 476 14.90 -14.97 38.31
N SER A 477 14.78 -14.61 37.04
CA SER A 477 13.55 -14.69 36.24
C SER A 477 13.82 -15.26 34.84
N VAL A 478 12.76 -15.68 34.16
CA VAL A 478 12.80 -16.18 32.78
C VAL A 478 11.61 -15.65 32.00
N LEU A 479 11.72 -15.67 30.67
CA LEU A 479 10.58 -15.42 29.79
C LEU A 479 9.84 -16.73 29.55
N ARG A 480 8.60 -16.83 30.01
CA ARG A 480 7.72 -17.97 29.79
C ARG A 480 6.77 -17.71 28.63
N ILE A 481 6.66 -18.67 27.74
CA ILE A 481 5.76 -18.68 26.58
C ILE A 481 4.79 -19.85 26.77
N THR A 482 3.49 -19.58 26.79
CA THR A 482 2.44 -20.60 26.90
C THR A 482 1.58 -20.55 25.65
N THR A 483 1.63 -21.59 24.82
CA THR A 483 0.95 -21.66 23.52
C THR A 483 -0.11 -22.76 23.53
N GLU A 484 -1.37 -22.37 23.38
CA GLU A 484 -2.50 -23.26 23.11
C GLU A 484 -2.61 -23.47 21.60
N VAL A 485 -2.54 -24.73 21.16
CA VAL A 485 -2.75 -25.15 19.77
C VAL A 485 -4.21 -25.60 19.64
N LEU A 486 -5.04 -24.75 19.06
CA LEU A 486 -6.49 -24.97 19.03
C LEU A 486 -6.90 -25.75 17.78
N SER A 487 -6.83 -25.12 16.60
CA SER A 487 -7.11 -25.79 15.33
C SER A 487 -5.87 -26.08 14.50
N GLY A 488 -4.71 -25.49 14.85
CA GLY A 488 -3.53 -25.48 13.99
C GLY A 488 -3.78 -24.74 12.66
N ILE A 489 -2.78 -24.78 11.77
CA ILE A 489 -2.84 -24.22 10.41
C ILE A 489 -2.32 -25.25 9.42
N VAL A 490 -3.15 -25.62 8.45
CA VAL A 490 -2.85 -26.57 7.37
C VAL A 490 -3.16 -25.92 6.03
N PHE A 491 -2.26 -26.03 5.07
CA PHE A 491 -2.42 -25.49 3.73
C PHE A 491 -2.94 -26.57 2.78
N ASP A 492 -4.22 -26.50 2.44
CA ASP A 492 -4.80 -27.38 1.42
C ASP A 492 -4.32 -26.94 0.03
N ASN A 493 -3.90 -27.90 -0.79
CA ASN A 493 -3.39 -27.71 -2.16
C ASN A 493 -2.15 -26.80 -2.31
N SER A 494 -1.44 -26.50 -1.22
CA SER A 494 -0.29 -25.57 -1.22
C SER A 494 -0.61 -24.17 -1.75
N GLU A 495 -1.87 -23.73 -1.62
CA GLU A 495 -2.26 -22.37 -1.96
C GLU A 495 -1.88 -21.39 -0.83
N PRO A 496 -1.53 -20.14 -1.16
CA PRO A 496 -1.30 -19.11 -0.16
C PRO A 496 -2.56 -18.85 0.67
N GLN A 497 -2.42 -18.63 1.97
CA GLN A 497 -3.54 -18.29 2.86
C GLN A 497 -3.26 -17.03 3.68
N GLU A 498 -4.30 -16.22 3.89
CA GLU A 498 -4.25 -14.99 4.67
C GLU A 498 -4.58 -15.26 6.14
N PHE A 499 -3.84 -14.63 7.04
CA PHE A 499 -3.98 -14.76 8.48
C PHE A 499 -4.09 -13.41 9.17
N LEU A 500 -4.79 -13.41 10.30
CA LEU A 500 -4.89 -12.31 11.25
C LEU A 500 -4.16 -12.70 12.53
N TYR A 501 -3.27 -11.82 12.98
CA TYR A 501 -2.50 -11.95 14.20
C TYR A 501 -2.77 -10.76 15.11
N GLU A 502 -3.40 -11.04 16.24
CA GLU A 502 -3.83 -10.02 17.19
C GLU A 502 -2.90 -10.08 18.41
N VAL A 503 -2.39 -8.93 18.86
CA VAL A 503 -1.44 -8.76 19.96
C VAL A 503 -2.08 -7.85 20.99
N SER A 504 -2.17 -8.29 22.23
CA SER A 504 -2.72 -7.50 23.34
C SER A 504 -1.76 -7.49 24.52
N SER A 505 -1.58 -6.31 25.12
CA SER A 505 -0.59 -6.10 26.18
C SER A 505 -1.30 -5.82 27.51
N PRO A 506 -1.67 -6.85 28.29
CA PRO A 506 -2.39 -6.65 29.56
C PRO A 506 -1.57 -5.89 30.62
N SER A 507 -0.23 -5.97 30.56
CA SER A 507 0.71 -5.28 31.45
C SER A 507 2.10 -5.10 30.80
N ASN A 508 2.97 -4.25 31.38
CA ASN A 508 4.34 -3.98 30.88
C ASN A 508 5.33 -5.16 31.01
N ARG A 509 4.84 -6.38 31.24
CA ARG A 509 5.63 -7.63 31.33
C ARG A 509 4.87 -8.84 30.80
N ALA A 510 3.80 -8.62 30.04
CA ALA A 510 3.01 -9.70 29.48
C ALA A 510 2.35 -9.30 28.16
N VAL A 511 2.34 -10.21 27.20
CA VAL A 511 1.67 -10.06 25.90
C VAL A 511 0.88 -11.33 25.59
N ILE A 512 -0.36 -11.17 25.13
CA ILE A 512 -1.22 -12.26 24.65
C ILE A 512 -1.42 -12.05 23.15
N CYS A 513 -1.05 -13.07 22.38
CA CYS A 513 -1.18 -13.09 20.93
C CYS A 513 -2.18 -14.16 20.48
N THR A 514 -2.98 -13.88 19.45
CA THR A 514 -3.84 -14.87 18.80
C THR A 514 -3.63 -14.87 17.30
N LEU A 515 -3.47 -16.05 16.71
CA LEU A 515 -3.34 -16.24 15.26
C LEU A 515 -4.55 -17.01 14.72
N ARG A 516 -5.14 -16.54 13.62
CA ARG A 516 -6.27 -17.18 12.94
C ARG A 516 -6.26 -16.94 11.44
N ASN A 517 -6.84 -17.85 10.66
CA ASN A 517 -7.07 -17.61 9.23
C ASN A 517 -8.08 -16.46 9.07
N SER A 518 -7.86 -15.53 8.14
CA SER A 518 -8.68 -14.33 7.99
C SER A 518 -10.13 -14.61 7.60
N HIS A 519 -10.36 -15.72 6.88
CA HIS A 519 -11.68 -16.19 6.48
C HIS A 519 -12.37 -17.06 7.54
N SER A 520 -11.71 -17.29 8.68
CA SER A 520 -12.21 -18.12 9.78
C SER A 520 -12.37 -17.32 11.08
N SER A 521 -13.46 -17.60 11.80
CA SER A 521 -13.65 -17.14 13.17
C SER A 521 -12.94 -18.02 14.21
N ARG A 522 -12.40 -19.18 13.80
CA ARG A 522 -11.68 -20.10 14.69
C ARG A 522 -10.24 -19.64 14.88
N CYS A 523 -9.83 -19.52 16.14
CA CYS A 523 -8.45 -19.27 16.51
C CYS A 523 -7.60 -20.53 16.28
N SER A 524 -6.46 -20.38 15.63
CA SER A 524 -5.51 -21.46 15.38
C SER A 524 -4.53 -21.63 16.53
N TYR A 525 -3.96 -20.52 16.98
CA TYR A 525 -3.00 -20.48 18.09
C TYR A 525 -3.30 -19.32 19.02
N ARG A 526 -3.18 -19.55 20.33
CA ARG A 526 -3.17 -18.50 21.34
C ARG A 526 -1.91 -18.63 22.18
N THR A 527 -1.13 -17.56 22.24
CA THR A 527 0.17 -17.56 22.91
C THR A 527 0.25 -16.46 23.95
N HIS A 528 0.62 -16.80 25.17
CA HIS A 528 0.86 -15.85 26.25
C HIS A 528 2.34 -15.83 26.60
N VAL A 529 2.97 -14.66 26.53
CA VAL A 529 4.37 -14.45 26.89
C VAL A 529 4.41 -13.57 28.12
N GLN A 530 5.12 -13.99 29.16
CA GLN A 530 5.26 -13.23 30.40
C GLN A 530 6.58 -13.52 31.12
N GLU A 531 7.07 -12.54 31.86
CA GLU A 531 8.20 -12.73 32.79
C GLU A 531 7.72 -13.44 34.06
N ILE A 532 8.43 -14.49 34.48
CA ILE A 532 8.14 -15.23 35.71
C ILE A 532 9.42 -15.47 36.53
N PRO A 533 9.31 -15.78 37.84
CA PRO A 533 10.44 -16.28 38.61
C PRO A 533 11.04 -17.54 37.99
N ARG A 534 12.37 -17.68 38.05
CA ARG A 534 13.10 -18.80 37.44
C ARG A 534 12.56 -20.14 37.98
N PRO A 535 11.99 -20.99 37.11
CA PRO A 535 11.42 -22.26 37.53
C PRO A 535 12.49 -23.31 37.84
N VAL A 536 12.12 -24.31 38.63
CA VAL A 536 12.98 -25.46 38.92
C VAL A 536 12.87 -26.46 37.77
N ILE A 537 14.01 -26.80 37.17
CA ILE A 537 14.10 -27.83 36.12
C ILE A 537 14.10 -29.22 36.77
N SER A 538 13.36 -30.14 36.14
CA SER A 538 13.25 -31.55 36.56
C SER A 538 14.62 -32.21 36.71
N SER A 539 14.88 -32.85 37.87
CA SER A 539 16.13 -33.56 38.13
C SER A 539 16.38 -34.71 37.17
N ASP A 540 15.31 -35.33 36.65
CA ASP A 540 15.41 -36.46 35.72
C ASP A 540 15.96 -36.01 34.36
N LEU A 541 15.54 -34.84 33.85
CA LEU A 541 16.09 -34.25 32.63
C LEU A 541 17.57 -33.90 32.81
N LEU A 542 17.92 -33.25 33.93
CA LEU A 542 19.31 -32.92 34.24
C LEU A 542 20.18 -34.17 34.37
N SER A 543 19.65 -35.24 34.97
CA SER A 543 20.37 -36.50 35.14
C SER A 543 20.60 -37.23 33.81
N ALA A 544 19.66 -37.16 32.87
CA ALA A 544 19.80 -37.79 31.56
C ALA A 544 20.88 -37.12 30.69
N LEU A 545 21.15 -35.84 30.93
CA LEU A 545 22.25 -35.10 30.30
C LEU A 545 23.61 -35.36 30.98
N SER A 546 23.62 -35.98 32.16
CA SER A 546 24.84 -36.35 32.87
C SER A 546 25.26 -37.79 32.54
N THR A 547 26.51 -37.98 32.14
CA THR A 547 27.07 -39.29 31.75
C THR A 547 27.26 -40.25 32.94
N GLU A 548 27.20 -39.77 34.18
CA GLU A 548 27.60 -40.53 35.37
C GLU A 548 26.54 -41.54 35.89
N LYS A 549 25.33 -41.60 35.32
CA LYS A 549 24.21 -42.43 35.85
C LYS A 549 23.38 -43.21 34.83
N LEU A 550 23.85 -43.37 33.58
CA LEU A 550 23.08 -44.04 32.53
C LEU A 550 23.27 -45.58 32.62
N ASP A 551 22.16 -46.31 32.76
CA ASP A 551 22.12 -47.79 32.65
C ASP A 551 22.32 -48.18 31.17
N VAL A 552 23.59 -48.40 30.80
CA VAL A 552 24.05 -48.59 29.41
C VAL A 552 23.52 -49.85 28.73
N ASP A 553 22.99 -50.81 29.48
CA ASP A 553 22.58 -52.11 28.95
C ASP A 553 21.22 -52.11 28.22
N ASN A 554 20.45 -51.02 28.26
CA ASN A 554 19.10 -50.93 27.64
C ASN A 554 18.84 -49.63 26.87
N ILE A 555 19.86 -49.03 26.26
CA ILE A 555 19.72 -47.82 25.43
C ILE A 555 19.30 -48.20 24.00
N ILE A 556 18.23 -47.61 23.50
CA ILE A 556 17.84 -47.70 22.09
C ILE A 556 18.53 -46.56 21.34
N THR A 557 19.26 -46.87 20.27
CA THR A 557 19.93 -45.87 19.44
C THR A 557 19.21 -45.77 18.10
N ILE A 558 18.72 -44.58 17.77
CA ILE A 558 18.06 -44.29 16.48
C ILE A 558 18.97 -43.35 15.70
N GLY A 559 19.34 -43.73 14.47
CA GLY A 559 20.15 -42.88 13.60
C GLY A 559 19.41 -41.61 13.19
N GLN A 560 20.15 -40.57 12.79
CA GLN A 560 19.55 -39.31 12.32
C GLN A 560 18.58 -39.56 11.15
N SER A 561 19.01 -40.25 10.10
CA SER A 561 18.17 -40.57 8.95
C SER A 561 16.93 -41.38 9.35
N GLU A 562 17.09 -42.35 10.27
CA GLU A 562 15.96 -43.13 10.77
C GLU A 562 14.94 -42.26 11.52
N CYS A 563 15.38 -41.24 12.28
CA CYS A 563 14.48 -40.28 12.92
C CYS A 563 13.55 -39.63 11.89
N TYR A 564 14.08 -39.17 10.75
CA TYR A 564 13.31 -38.48 9.72
C TYR A 564 12.53 -39.42 8.81
N ASP A 565 13.11 -40.54 8.41
CA ASP A 565 12.49 -41.48 7.47
C ASP A 565 11.32 -42.24 8.10
N ARG A 566 11.39 -42.52 9.41
CA ARG A 566 10.43 -43.39 10.09
C ARG A 566 9.52 -42.66 11.08
N TYR A 567 10.01 -41.64 11.78
CA TYR A 567 9.28 -41.06 12.92
C TYR A 567 8.82 -39.61 12.72
N LEU A 568 9.37 -38.89 11.75
CA LEU A 568 9.08 -37.46 11.56
C LEU A 568 8.55 -37.21 10.15
N PHE A 569 8.04 -36.00 9.94
CA PHE A 569 7.52 -35.52 8.66
C PHE A 569 8.22 -34.24 8.21
N HIS A 570 9.42 -34.02 8.77
CA HIS A 570 10.26 -32.85 8.52
C HIS A 570 11.32 -33.18 7.48
N ASP A 571 11.69 -32.19 6.67
CA ASP A 571 12.82 -32.27 5.75
C ASP A 571 13.62 -30.96 5.74
N GLY A 572 14.61 -30.85 4.84
CA GLY A 572 15.28 -29.59 4.51
C GLY A 572 15.74 -28.79 5.73
N VAL A 573 15.25 -27.55 5.85
CA VAL A 573 15.67 -26.60 6.90
C VAL A 573 15.21 -27.00 8.31
N PHE A 574 14.28 -27.94 8.45
CA PHE A 574 13.82 -28.48 9.73
C PHE A 574 14.48 -29.81 10.11
N THR A 575 15.53 -30.22 9.40
CA THR A 575 16.36 -31.38 9.80
C THR A 575 17.35 -31.03 10.92
N VAL A 576 16.81 -30.67 12.08
CA VAL A 576 17.55 -30.08 13.22
C VAL A 576 18.23 -31.09 14.14
N ILE A 577 17.69 -32.30 14.31
CA ILE A 577 18.38 -33.42 14.97
C ILE A 577 19.67 -33.72 14.20
N ASN A 578 20.82 -33.56 14.86
CA ASN A 578 22.15 -33.64 14.28
C ASN A 578 23.02 -34.69 14.99
N GLY A 579 22.69 -35.96 14.75
CA GLY A 579 23.41 -37.11 15.32
C GLY A 579 22.48 -38.26 15.70
N PRO A 580 23.01 -39.33 16.30
CA PRO A 580 22.20 -40.41 16.84
C PRO A 580 21.39 -39.92 18.05
N SER A 581 20.14 -40.35 18.14
CA SER A 581 19.29 -40.13 19.30
C SER A 581 19.29 -41.36 20.21
N LEU A 582 19.52 -41.14 21.49
CA LEU A 582 19.59 -42.18 22.51
C LEU A 582 18.32 -42.16 23.36
N ILE A 583 17.54 -43.24 23.32
CA ILE A 583 16.35 -43.40 24.15
C ILE A 583 16.69 -44.28 25.35
N LEU A 584 16.27 -43.81 26.53
CA LEU A 584 16.32 -44.49 27.81
C LEU A 584 14.89 -44.92 28.19
N PRO A 585 14.43 -46.12 27.81
CA PRO A 585 13.02 -46.50 27.90
C PRO A 585 12.48 -46.47 29.33
N ARG A 586 13.29 -46.87 30.32
CA ARG A 586 12.90 -46.88 31.74
C ARG A 586 12.62 -45.48 32.29
N MET A 587 13.32 -44.47 31.79
CA MET A 587 13.14 -43.08 32.21
C MET A 587 12.11 -42.36 31.33
N GLY A 588 11.77 -42.93 30.18
CA GLY A 588 10.96 -42.28 29.16
C GLY A 588 11.65 -41.05 28.58
N VAL A 589 12.99 -41.06 28.48
CA VAL A 589 13.82 -39.93 28.04
C VAL A 589 14.52 -40.24 26.73
N ILE A 590 14.62 -39.24 25.85
CA ILE A 590 15.43 -39.23 24.63
C ILE A 590 16.46 -38.12 24.75
N VAL A 591 17.71 -38.42 24.41
CA VAL A 591 18.83 -37.47 24.37
C VAL A 591 19.35 -37.40 22.95
N SER A 592 19.57 -36.21 22.44
CA SER A 592 20.13 -36.00 21.11
C SER A 592 20.85 -34.67 21.03
N THR A 593 21.51 -34.45 19.91
CA THR A 593 22.14 -33.17 19.59
C THR A 593 21.25 -32.44 18.60
N LEU A 594 20.93 -31.17 18.87
CA LEU A 594 20.15 -30.31 17.98
C LEU A 594 21.05 -29.23 17.37
N ARG A 595 20.90 -28.96 16.09
CA ARG A 595 21.57 -27.87 15.40
C ARG A 595 20.71 -26.61 15.41
N SER A 596 21.32 -25.51 15.82
CA SER A 596 20.74 -24.17 15.69
C SER A 596 20.85 -23.69 14.23
N HIS A 597 19.72 -23.29 13.66
CA HIS A 597 19.65 -22.64 12.35
C HIS A 597 19.25 -21.16 12.48
N GLY A 598 18.58 -20.78 13.56
CA GLY A 598 18.13 -19.41 13.79
C GLY A 598 16.91 -19.02 12.96
N ALA A 599 16.36 -17.85 13.27
CA ALA A 599 15.21 -17.31 12.54
C ALA A 599 15.62 -16.81 11.15
N SER A 600 16.85 -16.34 10.97
CA SER A 600 17.36 -15.83 9.68
C SER A 600 17.36 -16.89 8.58
N GLU A 601 17.83 -18.10 8.87
CA GLU A 601 17.83 -19.21 7.92
C GLU A 601 16.42 -19.76 7.67
N LEU A 602 15.59 -19.85 8.71
CA LEU A 602 14.25 -20.44 8.62
C LEU A 602 13.20 -19.52 8.02
N LEU A 603 13.26 -18.22 8.33
CA LEU A 603 12.28 -17.20 7.93
C LEU A 603 12.78 -16.29 6.81
N GLY A 604 14.06 -16.35 6.45
CA GLY A 604 14.64 -15.47 5.42
C GLY A 604 14.82 -14.03 5.87
N VAL A 605 14.97 -13.79 7.18
CA VAL A 605 15.21 -12.46 7.77
C VAL A 605 16.70 -12.15 7.91
N PRO A 606 17.12 -10.88 7.97
CA PRO A 606 18.52 -10.52 8.23
C PRO A 606 19.00 -11.09 9.57
N GLN A 607 20.27 -11.47 9.69
CA GLN A 607 20.86 -11.93 10.97
C GLN A 607 20.76 -10.89 12.09
N SER A 608 20.70 -9.59 11.76
CA SER A 608 20.48 -8.52 12.74
C SER A 608 19.08 -8.56 13.39
N ALA A 609 18.16 -9.35 12.84
CA ALA A 609 16.80 -9.54 13.34
C ALA A 609 16.66 -10.80 14.23
N GLU A 610 17.75 -11.48 14.58
CA GLU A 610 17.70 -12.63 15.48
C GLU A 610 17.20 -12.25 16.87
N GLY A 611 16.35 -13.11 17.42
CA GLY A 611 15.47 -12.82 18.54
C GLY A 611 15.79 -13.72 19.72
N PHE A 612 14.92 -13.73 20.74
CA PHE A 612 15.22 -14.51 21.94
C PHE A 612 15.00 -16.01 21.81
N LEU A 613 14.35 -16.46 20.73
CA LEU A 613 13.95 -17.84 20.55
C LEU A 613 14.36 -18.35 19.16
N ASP A 614 15.18 -19.40 19.13
CA ASP A 614 15.50 -20.12 17.91
C ASP A 614 14.37 -21.14 17.58
N PRO A 615 13.65 -20.98 16.45
CA PRO A 615 12.58 -21.90 16.07
C PRO A 615 13.09 -23.32 15.83
N SER A 616 14.33 -23.50 15.37
CA SER A 616 14.91 -24.81 15.05
C SER A 616 15.13 -25.64 16.32
N LEU A 617 15.59 -24.98 17.39
CA LEU A 617 15.83 -25.62 18.69
C LEU A 617 14.53 -25.99 19.40
N LEU A 618 13.54 -25.08 19.39
CA LEU A 618 12.23 -25.36 19.98
C LEU A 618 11.52 -26.50 19.25
N ASP A 619 11.47 -26.45 17.92
CA ASP A 619 10.85 -27.51 17.12
C ASP A 619 11.62 -28.83 17.27
N GLY A 620 12.96 -28.79 17.36
CA GLY A 620 13.78 -29.98 17.62
C GLY A 620 13.43 -30.73 18.90
N LEU A 621 13.06 -30.03 20.00
CA LEU A 621 12.53 -30.69 21.19
C LEU A 621 11.18 -31.38 20.92
N LEU A 622 10.29 -30.76 20.13
CA LEU A 622 9.02 -31.36 19.75
C LEU A 622 9.24 -32.58 18.84
N GLN A 623 10.21 -32.51 17.92
CA GLN A 623 10.62 -33.63 17.07
C GLN A 623 11.15 -34.79 17.92
N MET A 624 12.06 -34.54 18.86
CA MET A 624 12.55 -35.56 19.79
C MET A 624 11.40 -36.19 20.59
N THR A 625 10.45 -35.38 21.05
CA THR A 625 9.24 -35.85 21.76
C THR A 625 8.39 -36.78 20.88
N LEU A 626 8.22 -36.45 19.60
CA LEU A 626 7.52 -37.32 18.65
C LEU A 626 8.24 -38.64 18.42
N VAL A 627 9.57 -38.62 18.30
CA VAL A 627 10.39 -39.83 18.13
C VAL A 627 10.20 -40.78 19.30
N ILE A 628 10.37 -40.29 20.54
CA ILE A 628 10.24 -41.15 21.73
C ILE A 628 8.80 -41.63 21.96
N LEU A 629 7.81 -40.79 21.68
CA LEU A 629 6.40 -41.17 21.81
C LEU A 629 6.05 -42.30 20.83
N ARG A 630 6.49 -42.19 19.57
CA ARG A 630 6.26 -43.22 18.56
C ARG A 630 7.01 -44.50 18.88
N GLU A 631 8.26 -44.40 19.33
CA GLU A 631 9.05 -45.59 19.63
C GLU A 631 8.51 -46.35 20.85
N LEU A 632 8.23 -45.66 21.96
CA LEU A 632 7.82 -46.33 23.21
C LEU A 632 6.33 -46.67 23.26
N HIS A 633 5.48 -45.90 22.58
CA HIS A 633 4.02 -46.02 22.69
C HIS A 633 3.32 -46.32 21.36
N GLN A 634 4.05 -46.42 20.25
CA GLN A 634 3.52 -46.76 18.92
C GLN A 634 2.32 -45.88 18.52
N THR A 635 2.38 -44.61 18.91
CA THR A 635 1.33 -43.62 18.66
C THR A 635 1.97 -42.29 18.26
N SER A 636 1.19 -41.42 17.63
CA SER A 636 1.60 -40.06 17.33
C SER A 636 0.56 -39.08 17.86
N ALA A 637 1.04 -38.05 18.54
CA ALA A 637 0.22 -36.97 19.05
C ALA A 637 0.69 -35.65 18.44
N LEU A 638 -0.15 -34.62 18.52
CA LEU A 638 0.25 -33.26 18.18
C LEU A 638 0.21 -32.40 19.44
N PRO A 639 1.07 -31.36 19.54
CA PRO A 639 1.03 -30.45 20.67
C PRO A 639 -0.35 -29.82 20.77
N ASN A 640 -0.93 -29.84 21.96
CA ASN A 640 -2.15 -29.13 22.31
C ASN A 640 -1.82 -27.91 23.21
N ASN A 641 -0.83 -28.06 24.07
CA ASN A 641 -0.29 -26.98 24.89
C ASN A 641 1.24 -27.09 24.95
N ILE A 642 1.93 -25.96 24.83
CA ILE A 642 3.40 -25.86 24.90
C ILE A 642 3.75 -24.77 25.90
N VAL A 643 4.52 -25.09 26.93
CA VAL A 643 5.06 -24.11 27.90
C VAL A 643 6.57 -24.12 27.79
N VAL A 644 7.13 -23.01 27.32
CA VAL A 644 8.55 -22.83 27.05
C VAL A 644 9.12 -21.77 27.98
N ASP A 645 10.28 -22.04 28.57
CA ASP A 645 11.05 -21.08 29.36
C ASP A 645 12.40 -20.81 28.69
N ILE A 646 12.75 -19.53 28.50
CA ILE A 646 14.02 -19.10 27.92
C ILE A 646 14.95 -18.62 29.03
N TYR A 647 16.13 -19.24 29.14
CA TYR A 647 17.13 -18.93 30.17
C TYR A 647 18.34 -18.17 29.60
N SER A 648 18.74 -18.48 28.38
CA SER A 648 19.88 -17.83 27.70
C SER A 648 19.70 -17.89 26.18
N LEU A 649 20.48 -17.08 25.46
CA LEU A 649 20.43 -17.01 23.99
C LEU A 649 21.41 -18.01 23.36
N PRO A 650 21.02 -18.73 22.29
CA PRO A 650 21.92 -19.59 21.56
C PRO A 650 22.94 -18.79 20.73
N VAL A 651 24.14 -19.34 20.62
CA VAL A 651 25.07 -19.07 19.51
C VAL A 651 24.57 -19.82 18.27
N LEU A 652 24.31 -19.09 17.19
CA LEU A 652 23.76 -19.63 15.95
C LEU A 652 24.74 -20.56 15.24
N GLY A 653 24.21 -21.61 14.60
CA GLY A 653 25.02 -22.60 13.88
C GLY A 653 25.73 -23.63 14.77
N CYS A 654 25.66 -23.48 16.10
CA CYS A 654 26.19 -24.43 17.05
C CYS A 654 25.27 -25.65 17.27
N ASN A 655 25.86 -26.70 17.81
CA ASN A 655 25.17 -27.91 18.23
C ASN A 655 24.92 -27.86 19.73
N TYR A 656 23.71 -28.21 20.14
CA TYR A 656 23.30 -28.20 21.54
C TYR A 656 22.87 -29.59 21.98
N LEU A 657 23.27 -29.97 23.18
CA LEU A 657 22.77 -31.18 23.79
C LEU A 657 21.34 -30.93 24.28
N ALA A 658 20.43 -31.83 23.93
CA ALA A 658 19.03 -31.74 24.25
C ALA A 658 18.52 -33.05 24.85
N SER A 659 17.52 -32.93 25.72
CA SER A 659 16.75 -34.07 26.23
C SER A 659 15.26 -33.76 26.18
N SER A 660 14.45 -34.78 25.89
CA SER A 660 12.99 -34.73 26.03
C SER A 660 12.50 -35.96 26.77
N ARG A 661 11.42 -35.81 27.54
CA ARG A 661 10.85 -36.85 28.40
C ARG A 661 9.34 -36.91 28.26
N ILE A 662 8.78 -38.11 28.15
CA ILE A 662 7.35 -38.34 28.38
C ILE A 662 7.13 -38.56 29.89
N SER A 663 6.58 -37.56 30.57
CA SER A 663 6.35 -37.60 32.02
C SER A 663 5.10 -38.39 32.41
N SER A 664 4.11 -38.44 31.53
CA SER A 664 2.95 -39.33 31.66
C SER A 664 2.31 -39.60 30.30
N PHE A 665 1.68 -40.77 30.16
CA PHE A 665 0.93 -41.13 28.96
C PHE A 665 -0.35 -41.87 29.36
N ASP A 666 -1.49 -41.36 28.92
CA ASP A 666 -2.78 -42.05 29.02
C ASP A 666 -3.11 -42.72 27.67
N PRO A 667 -3.07 -44.05 27.58
CA PRO A 667 -3.34 -44.77 26.33
C PRO A 667 -4.80 -44.63 25.86
N VAL A 668 -5.75 -44.38 26.75
CA VAL A 668 -7.18 -44.32 26.41
C VAL A 668 -7.52 -43.02 25.68
N SER A 669 -7.03 -41.89 26.17
CA SER A 669 -7.17 -40.59 25.51
C SER A 669 -6.04 -40.28 24.52
N SER A 670 -5.00 -41.13 24.50
CA SER A 670 -3.68 -40.90 23.87
C SER A 670 -3.15 -39.49 24.14
N ARG A 671 -3.29 -39.06 25.41
CA ARG A 671 -2.74 -37.80 25.92
C ARG A 671 -1.39 -38.08 26.55
N ALA A 672 -0.37 -37.36 26.11
CA ALA A 672 0.98 -37.42 26.65
C ALA A 672 1.34 -36.09 27.29
N CYS A 673 1.89 -36.11 28.50
CA CYS A 673 2.58 -34.97 29.07
C CYS A 673 4.08 -35.13 28.83
N TYR A 674 4.75 -34.04 28.49
CA TYR A 674 6.16 -34.07 28.17
C TYR A 674 6.91 -32.85 28.70
N GLU A 675 8.21 -33.04 28.87
CA GLU A 675 9.16 -32.04 29.34
C GLU A 675 10.41 -32.12 28.47
N GLY A 676 11.14 -31.01 28.31
CA GLY A 676 12.36 -30.98 27.52
C GLY A 676 13.34 -29.94 28.01
N LEU A 677 14.60 -30.13 27.69
CA LEU A 677 15.69 -29.25 28.11
C LEU A 677 16.79 -29.23 27.04
N ILE A 678 17.25 -28.03 26.70
CA ILE A 678 18.44 -27.77 25.91
C ILE A 678 19.46 -27.09 26.81
N THR A 679 20.71 -27.55 26.75
CA THR A 679 21.83 -26.96 27.50
C THR A 679 22.93 -26.47 26.58
N SER A 680 23.63 -25.41 26.98
CA SER A 680 24.91 -25.02 26.38
C SER A 680 26.04 -25.99 26.74
N GLU A 681 27.22 -25.80 26.14
CA GLU A 681 28.40 -26.63 26.40
C GLU A 681 28.83 -26.66 27.87
N ASP A 682 28.60 -25.58 28.61
CA ASP A 682 28.90 -25.49 30.04
C ASP A 682 27.84 -26.16 30.95
N GLY A 683 26.82 -26.79 30.35
CA GLY A 683 25.72 -27.45 31.04
C GLY A 683 24.66 -26.51 31.61
N SER A 684 24.77 -25.20 31.37
CA SER A 684 23.73 -24.26 31.79
C SER A 684 22.48 -24.40 30.90
N PRO A 685 21.27 -24.22 31.46
CA PRO A 685 20.04 -24.36 30.69
C PRO A 685 19.91 -23.20 29.70
N LEU A 686 19.50 -23.51 28.49
CA LEU A 686 19.24 -22.55 27.42
C LEU A 686 17.74 -22.36 27.24
N LEU A 687 17.02 -23.47 27.06
CA LEU A 687 15.57 -23.51 26.86
C LEU A 687 14.99 -24.76 27.51
N SER A 688 13.82 -24.65 28.14
CA SER A 688 13.08 -25.83 28.62
C SER A 688 11.63 -25.82 28.19
N ILE A 689 11.07 -27.02 27.98
CA ILE A 689 9.64 -27.26 27.88
C ILE A 689 9.17 -27.91 29.18
N SER A 690 8.10 -27.38 29.78
CA SER A 690 7.50 -27.95 30.99
C SER A 690 5.99 -28.06 30.85
N HIS A 691 5.33 -28.90 31.66
CA HIS A 691 3.86 -28.98 31.75
C HIS A 691 3.11 -28.99 30.40
N SER A 692 3.73 -29.56 29.37
CA SER A 692 3.24 -29.50 28.00
C SER A 692 2.52 -30.78 27.64
N GLU A 693 1.56 -30.68 26.74
CA GLU A 693 0.66 -31.77 26.45
C GLU A 693 0.50 -31.99 24.95
N MET A 694 0.43 -33.26 24.56
CA MET A 694 0.06 -33.68 23.22
C MET A 694 -1.16 -34.59 23.28
N THR A 695 -2.03 -34.50 22.27
CA THR A 695 -3.22 -35.36 22.16
C THR A 695 -3.29 -36.04 20.80
N HIS A 696 -3.97 -37.18 20.75
CA HIS A 696 -4.12 -37.99 19.53
C HIS A 696 -4.62 -37.16 18.33
N SER A 697 -3.94 -37.28 17.20
CA SER A 697 -4.45 -36.82 15.91
C SER A 697 -5.19 -37.98 15.24
N LYS A 698 -6.52 -37.90 15.08
CA LYS A 698 -7.35 -38.94 14.40
C LYS A 698 -6.83 -39.35 13.01
N SER A 699 -5.95 -38.55 12.40
CA SER A 699 -5.37 -38.75 11.08
C SER A 699 -4.02 -39.52 11.04
N MET A 700 -3.52 -40.11 12.14
CA MET A 700 -2.14 -40.66 12.20
C MET A 700 -2.04 -42.18 12.40
N ILE A 701 -3.08 -42.94 12.03
CA ILE A 701 -3.06 -44.42 12.10
C ILE A 701 -2.64 -45.06 10.76
N ASP A 702 -2.58 -44.32 9.66
CA ASP A 702 -2.11 -44.80 8.35
C ASP A 702 -0.74 -44.21 7.96
#